data_AF-A0A9W7XH43-F1
#
_entry.id   AF-A0A9W7XH43-F1
#
_cell.length_a   1.000
_cell.length_b   1.000
_cell.length_c   1.000
_cell.angle_alpha   90.00
_cell.angle_beta   90.00
_cell.angle_gamma   90.00
#
_symmetry.space_group_name_H-M   'P 1'
#
loop_
_entity.id
_entity.type
_entity.pdbx_description
1 polymer ?
#
loop_
_entity_poly.entity_id
_entity_poly.type
_entity_poly.pdbx_seq_one_letter_code
_entity_poly.pdbx_strand_id
1 'polypeptide(L)'
;MTSKIDDARLAGALEYWRGVNLVNMLQDLDAAGLEIVENQKTSLQQRRKLAEKTKEFRQVPDDQKATEFKPLLRLYQNEIDALTKRMKHAENSFLRVFQSLSTAPDPEPFISSLVEQRKLQAMAEDTKEENKKLRENLQKLSEDNAKLEEQGRENERLSKQVEMLQANMKEKVDELAGQREREIKEQTEDLIRHLKDREGDLQRQLSAANRALVQMQSTYESSESDRMLAKAEGADRELIGKLAELDIVQSDLEHANSRLADMQMQNAKLRSELALLADGAVDGSGGGGGGGVAEALAEYKRRVRDLDDETKRLFASLEKAEAQITLQDARMEQAVSAVERESMAKDEELQRLRNELKQRADYDEIKRDLDIMKSVEFSVSDWGLEDNAGENSNAGDESLEKLLVRRNKTLENKLTDSRNELERCLAEVRKQGERCEVMERKLKEKSVLAERLEADLLRMQPNNNGSRKEEDKQSEMNPAAAAAAASFSFSSLDNPGSGLLDIVTGQRDRFRQRNIELEDELREQTSSVNEMKRQVEQVKRDNLRLYEEIKYLRSYTSTMAAANASGGTGTGTGAPFAKDMLPPVTSKFSSSSSSSSLGGSRVQIDMDTGVAAKYKGMYEESLNPFNVFHRRETTRRVRSMGILDRLIYMVSSFVMGNRRARLAMLGYLALLHLLVFVTLYRSVLIADEDVQEPVAAPAN
;
A
#
# COMPACT_ATOMS: atom_id res chain seq x y z
N MET A 1 -49.08 -3.35 24.26
CA MET A 1 -49.87 -4.43 24.89
C MET A 1 -51.34 -4.06 24.78
N THR A 2 -51.89 -4.26 23.59
CA THR A 2 -53.20 -3.78 23.14
C THR A 2 -53.75 -4.80 22.14
N SER A 3 -55.04 -4.72 21.82
CA SER A 3 -55.75 -5.56 20.83
C SER A 3 -55.65 -7.10 20.93
N LYS A 4 -55.30 -7.65 22.10
CA LYS A 4 -55.94 -8.91 22.53
C LYS A 4 -57.40 -8.63 22.86
N ILE A 5 -58.23 -8.54 21.82
CA ILE A 5 -59.66 -8.83 21.95
C ILE A 5 -59.74 -10.33 22.25
N ASP A 6 -60.47 -10.73 23.30
CA ASP A 6 -60.61 -12.15 23.63
C ASP A 6 -61.15 -12.91 22.41
N ASP A 7 -60.54 -14.03 22.02
CA ASP A 7 -61.00 -14.82 20.86
C ASP A 7 -62.48 -15.25 20.99
N ALA A 8 -62.97 -15.38 22.23
CA ALA A 8 -64.38 -15.61 22.55
C ALA A 8 -65.30 -14.43 22.17
N ARG A 9 -64.85 -13.18 22.23
CA ARG A 9 -65.60 -12.01 21.76
C ARG A 9 -65.61 -11.93 20.24
N LEU A 10 -64.48 -12.24 19.60
CA LEU A 10 -64.39 -12.37 18.13
C LEU A 10 -65.34 -13.48 17.62
N ALA A 11 -65.32 -14.65 18.25
CA ALA A 11 -66.21 -15.75 17.93
C ALA A 11 -67.70 -15.39 18.16
N GLY A 12 -68.05 -14.81 19.31
CA GLY A 12 -69.41 -14.39 19.61
C GLY A 12 -69.93 -13.28 18.70
N ALA A 13 -69.09 -12.32 18.31
CA ALA A 13 -69.43 -11.29 17.33
C ALA A 13 -69.61 -11.88 15.93
N LEU A 14 -68.76 -12.81 15.50
CA LEU A 14 -68.88 -13.51 14.22
C LEU A 14 -70.16 -14.35 14.17
N GLU A 15 -70.47 -15.11 15.22
CA GLU A 15 -71.69 -15.90 15.35
C GLU A 15 -72.94 -15.01 15.35
N TYR A 16 -72.91 -13.88 16.06
CA TYR A 16 -73.98 -12.88 16.04
C TYR A 16 -74.19 -12.27 14.65
N TRP A 17 -73.14 -11.77 13.98
CA TRP A 17 -73.25 -11.18 12.64
C TRP A 17 -73.66 -12.21 11.58
N ARG A 18 -73.28 -13.48 11.76
CA ARG A 18 -73.79 -14.61 10.97
C ARG A 18 -75.27 -14.88 11.23
N GLY A 19 -75.74 -14.68 12.46
CA GLY A 19 -77.15 -14.78 12.85
C GLY A 19 -78.02 -13.63 12.31
N VAL A 20 -77.50 -12.40 12.27
CA VAL A 20 -78.15 -11.24 11.62
C VAL A 20 -78.33 -11.47 10.11
N ASN A 21 -77.37 -12.15 9.48
CA ASN A 21 -77.36 -12.47 8.05
C ASN A 21 -77.81 -11.28 7.17
N LEU A 22 -76.95 -10.26 7.13
CA LEU A 22 -77.19 -8.98 6.45
C LEU A 22 -77.67 -9.12 5.00
N VAL A 23 -77.30 -10.20 4.30
CA VAL A 23 -77.73 -10.49 2.92
C VAL A 23 -79.23 -10.79 2.84
N ASN A 24 -79.75 -11.65 3.73
CA ASN A 24 -81.18 -11.94 3.80
C ASN A 24 -81.96 -10.73 4.33
N MET A 25 -81.42 -10.05 5.35
CA MET A 25 -82.06 -8.87 5.94
C MET A 25 -82.20 -7.71 4.92
N LEU A 26 -81.26 -7.59 3.97
CA LEU A 26 -81.36 -6.66 2.86
C LEU A 26 -82.48 -7.04 1.87
N GLN A 27 -82.64 -8.34 1.56
CA GLN A 27 -83.71 -8.82 0.68
C GLN A 27 -85.10 -8.60 1.29
N ASP A 28 -85.26 -8.85 2.60
CA ASP A 28 -86.51 -8.57 3.33
C ASP A 28 -86.81 -7.05 3.38
N LEU A 29 -85.77 -6.21 3.48
CA LEU A 29 -85.91 -4.75 3.46
C LEU A 29 -86.24 -4.22 2.06
N ASP A 30 -85.66 -4.77 1.00
CA ASP A 30 -86.00 -4.42 -0.39
C ASP A 30 -87.47 -4.80 -0.70
N ALA A 31 -87.92 -5.97 -0.25
CA ALA A 31 -89.32 -6.39 -0.37
C ALA A 31 -90.28 -5.43 0.38
N ALA A 32 -89.97 -5.08 1.64
CA ALA A 32 -90.74 -4.10 2.40
C ALA A 32 -90.70 -2.69 1.75
N GLY A 33 -89.57 -2.31 1.14
CA GLY A 33 -89.42 -1.06 0.40
C GLY A 33 -90.35 -0.99 -0.82
N LEU A 34 -90.43 -2.08 -1.59
CA LEU A 34 -91.37 -2.21 -2.72
C LEU A 34 -92.83 -2.14 -2.24
N GLU A 35 -93.19 -2.85 -1.16
CA GLU A 35 -94.53 -2.76 -0.55
C GLU A 35 -94.85 -1.33 -0.08
N ILE A 36 -93.89 -0.60 0.49
CA ILE A 36 -94.09 0.80 0.90
C ILE A 36 -94.36 1.70 -0.32
N VAL A 37 -93.62 1.53 -1.42
CA VAL A 37 -93.82 2.29 -2.67
C VAL A 37 -95.19 1.99 -3.29
N GLU A 38 -95.62 0.73 -3.32
CA GLU A 38 -96.97 0.37 -3.79
C GLU A 38 -98.07 0.91 -2.85
N ASN A 39 -97.83 0.92 -1.54
CA ASN A 39 -98.75 1.50 -0.57
C ASN A 39 -98.90 3.02 -0.71
N GLN A 40 -97.83 3.75 -1.05
CA GLN A 40 -97.91 5.17 -1.43
C GLN A 40 -98.73 5.37 -2.72
N LYS A 41 -98.47 4.55 -3.75
CA LYS A 41 -99.18 4.59 -5.04
C LYS A 41 -100.69 4.33 -4.88
N THR A 42 -101.06 3.33 -4.09
CA THR A 42 -102.47 2.99 -3.82
C THR A 42 -103.16 4.03 -2.94
N SER A 43 -102.48 4.59 -1.94
CA SER A 43 -103.00 5.71 -1.15
C SER A 43 -103.32 6.94 -2.02
N LEU A 44 -102.43 7.31 -2.95
CA LEU A 44 -102.67 8.40 -3.90
C LEU A 44 -103.88 8.12 -4.82
N GLN A 45 -104.07 6.86 -5.25
CA GLN A 45 -105.23 6.47 -6.05
C GLN A 45 -106.54 6.49 -5.24
N GLN A 46 -106.55 6.00 -4.00
CA GLN A 46 -107.74 6.01 -3.15
C GLN A 46 -108.13 7.42 -2.71
N ARG A 47 -107.15 8.29 -2.43
CA ARG A 47 -107.37 9.72 -2.18
C ARG A 47 -108.02 10.44 -3.38
N ARG A 48 -107.66 10.08 -4.62
CA ARG A 48 -108.33 10.58 -5.84
C ARG A 48 -109.77 10.08 -5.94
N LYS A 49 -109.99 8.76 -5.79
CA LYS A 49 -111.34 8.15 -5.80
C LYS A 49 -112.27 8.72 -4.72
N LEU A 50 -111.74 9.05 -3.53
CA LEU A 50 -112.50 9.76 -2.49
C LEU A 50 -112.85 11.19 -2.89
N ALA A 51 -111.91 11.96 -3.47
CA ALA A 51 -112.19 13.31 -3.95
C ALA A 51 -113.25 13.32 -5.07
N GLU A 52 -113.22 12.32 -5.96
CA GLU A 52 -114.23 12.09 -7.00
C GLU A 52 -115.60 11.76 -6.38
N LYS A 53 -115.68 10.77 -5.47
CA LYS A 53 -116.95 10.41 -4.81
C LYS A 53 -117.52 11.52 -3.93
N THR A 54 -116.70 12.33 -3.28
CA THR A 54 -117.14 13.52 -2.53
C THR A 54 -117.60 14.66 -3.45
N LYS A 55 -117.06 14.76 -4.68
CA LYS A 55 -117.55 15.69 -5.71
C LYS A 55 -118.89 15.22 -6.28
N GLU A 56 -119.05 13.94 -6.57
CA GLU A 56 -120.31 13.33 -7.00
C GLU A 56 -121.41 13.51 -5.93
N PHE A 57 -121.12 13.18 -4.67
CA PHE A 57 -122.06 13.35 -3.54
C PHE A 57 -122.58 14.80 -3.40
N ARG A 58 -121.73 15.80 -3.72
CA ARG A 58 -122.14 17.22 -3.71
C ARG A 58 -123.16 17.56 -4.81
N GLN A 59 -123.26 16.75 -5.87
CA GLN A 59 -124.16 16.94 -7.02
C GLN A 59 -125.48 16.17 -6.89
N VAL A 60 -125.60 15.25 -5.94
CA VAL A 60 -126.82 14.46 -5.66
C VAL A 60 -127.94 15.38 -5.12
N PRO A 61 -129.23 15.20 -5.48
CA PRO A 61 -130.36 15.93 -4.89
C PRO A 61 -130.55 15.61 -3.39
N ASP A 62 -131.08 16.56 -2.61
CA ASP A 62 -131.15 16.45 -1.14
C ASP A 62 -131.87 15.18 -0.63
N ASP A 63 -132.96 14.77 -1.29
CA ASP A 63 -133.72 13.55 -0.95
C ASP A 63 -132.87 12.26 -1.04
N GLN A 64 -131.83 12.26 -1.88
CA GLN A 64 -130.94 11.12 -2.12
C GLN A 64 -129.58 11.24 -1.38
N LYS A 65 -129.25 12.41 -0.81
CA LYS A 65 -128.03 12.58 -0.01
C LYS A 65 -128.05 11.69 1.25
N ALA A 66 -129.22 11.48 1.84
CA ALA A 66 -129.36 10.60 3.01
C ALA A 66 -128.94 9.14 2.73
N THR A 67 -129.18 8.63 1.52
CA THR A 67 -128.77 7.28 1.12
C THR A 67 -127.29 7.20 0.74
N GLU A 68 -126.75 8.20 0.02
CA GLU A 68 -125.35 8.20 -0.46
C GLU A 68 -124.31 8.59 0.61
N PHE A 69 -124.72 9.26 1.69
CA PHE A 69 -123.80 9.62 2.77
C PHE A 69 -123.19 8.39 3.47
N LYS A 70 -123.96 7.31 3.62
CA LYS A 70 -123.52 6.08 4.31
C LYS A 70 -122.48 5.27 3.51
N PRO A 71 -122.62 5.07 2.19
CA PRO A 71 -121.52 4.65 1.31
C PRO A 71 -120.28 5.55 1.40
N LEU A 72 -120.43 6.88 1.31
CA LEU A 72 -119.29 7.79 1.32
C LEU A 72 -118.50 7.74 2.64
N LEU A 73 -119.19 7.74 3.78
CA LEU A 73 -118.59 7.63 5.10
C LEU A 73 -117.81 6.31 5.26
N ARG A 74 -118.34 5.20 4.72
CA ARG A 74 -117.63 3.90 4.69
C ARG A 74 -116.37 3.94 3.84
N LEU A 75 -116.36 4.64 2.71
CA LEU A 75 -115.15 4.82 1.89
C LEU A 75 -114.07 5.61 2.65
N TYR A 76 -114.45 6.67 3.36
CA TYR A 76 -113.52 7.42 4.22
C TYR A 76 -112.98 6.57 5.37
N GLN A 77 -113.84 5.81 6.06
CA GLN A 77 -113.43 4.89 7.13
C GLN A 77 -112.43 3.84 6.61
N ASN A 78 -112.74 3.21 5.47
CA ASN A 78 -111.86 2.21 4.86
C ASN A 78 -110.48 2.77 4.49
N GLU A 79 -110.36 4.02 4.04
CA GLU A 79 -109.06 4.63 3.75
C GLU A 79 -108.31 5.02 5.04
N ILE A 80 -109.00 5.47 6.09
CA ILE A 80 -108.37 5.70 7.40
C ILE A 80 -107.80 4.38 7.95
N ASP A 81 -108.58 3.31 7.94
CA ASP A 81 -108.14 1.97 8.36
C ASP A 81 -106.99 1.45 7.48
N ALA A 82 -107.00 1.72 6.18
CA ALA A 82 -105.90 1.38 5.26
C ALA A 82 -104.64 2.20 5.56
N LEU A 83 -104.75 3.50 5.79
CA LEU A 83 -103.63 4.38 6.17
C LEU A 83 -103.00 3.93 7.50
N THR A 84 -103.80 3.60 8.51
CA THR A 84 -103.29 3.05 9.78
C THR A 84 -102.60 1.69 9.60
N LYS A 85 -103.07 0.83 8.70
CA LYS A 85 -102.38 -0.44 8.36
C LYS A 85 -101.05 -0.20 7.63
N ARG A 86 -101.01 0.72 6.67
CA ARG A 86 -99.78 1.13 5.94
C ARG A 86 -98.72 1.72 6.87
N MET A 87 -99.13 2.63 7.74
CA MET A 87 -98.30 3.23 8.79
C MET A 87 -97.69 2.14 9.68
N LYS A 88 -98.53 1.26 10.24
CA LYS A 88 -98.07 0.15 11.08
C LYS A 88 -97.18 -0.85 10.34
N HIS A 89 -97.38 -1.11 9.05
CA HIS A 89 -96.43 -1.91 8.27
C HIS A 89 -95.05 -1.22 8.24
N ALA A 90 -94.99 0.04 7.81
CA ALA A 90 -93.72 0.77 7.69
C ALA A 90 -93.00 0.91 9.04
N GLU A 91 -93.73 1.20 10.12
CA GLU A 91 -93.23 1.24 11.49
C GLU A 91 -92.65 -0.11 11.93
N ASN A 92 -93.37 -1.22 11.72
CA ASN A 92 -92.89 -2.56 12.09
C ASN A 92 -91.67 -2.99 11.26
N SER A 93 -91.64 -2.69 9.97
CA SER A 93 -90.49 -3.00 9.10
C SER A 93 -89.25 -2.19 9.51
N PHE A 94 -89.41 -0.89 9.81
CA PHE A 94 -88.33 -0.07 10.35
C PHE A 94 -87.85 -0.56 11.73
N LEU A 95 -88.77 -0.88 12.65
CA LEU A 95 -88.41 -1.35 13.99
C LEU A 95 -87.69 -2.71 13.99
N ARG A 96 -87.98 -3.60 13.03
CA ARG A 96 -87.23 -4.84 12.82
C ARG A 96 -85.78 -4.58 12.40
N VAL A 97 -85.57 -3.70 11.42
CA VAL A 97 -84.21 -3.26 11.01
C VAL A 97 -83.49 -2.62 12.19
N PHE A 98 -84.15 -1.69 12.88
CA PHE A 98 -83.56 -1.01 14.03
C PHE A 98 -83.18 -1.98 15.14
N GLN A 99 -84.05 -2.91 15.54
CA GLN A 99 -83.76 -3.89 16.59
C GLN A 99 -82.61 -4.84 16.22
N SER A 100 -82.53 -5.27 14.96
CA SER A 100 -81.46 -6.15 14.49
C SER A 100 -80.11 -5.44 14.35
N LEU A 101 -80.09 -4.11 14.18
CA LEU A 101 -78.87 -3.32 14.06
C LEU A 101 -78.44 -2.70 15.40
N SER A 102 -79.39 -2.30 16.25
CA SER A 102 -79.14 -1.71 17.58
C SER A 102 -78.66 -2.73 18.62
N THR A 103 -78.82 -4.03 18.34
CA THR A 103 -78.26 -5.11 19.16
C THR A 103 -76.97 -5.69 18.59
N ALA A 104 -76.46 -5.15 17.48
CA ALA A 104 -75.25 -5.63 16.83
C ALA A 104 -73.97 -5.02 17.44
N PRO A 105 -72.92 -5.82 17.69
CA PRO A 105 -71.64 -5.31 18.14
C PRO A 105 -70.86 -4.65 16.99
N ASP A 106 -70.30 -3.47 17.25
CA ASP A 106 -69.53 -2.66 16.31
C ASP A 106 -68.41 -3.46 15.60
N PRO A 107 -68.37 -3.53 14.25
CA PRO A 107 -67.33 -4.24 13.51
C PRO A 107 -65.95 -3.57 13.50
N GLU A 108 -65.85 -2.25 13.71
CA GLU A 108 -64.58 -1.50 13.60
C GLU A 108 -63.45 -1.99 14.55
N PRO A 109 -63.67 -2.22 15.86
CA PRO A 109 -62.62 -2.72 16.75
C PRO A 109 -62.09 -4.11 16.37
N PHE A 110 -62.93 -4.96 15.76
CA PHE A 110 -62.50 -6.30 15.32
C PHE A 110 -61.65 -6.23 14.06
N ILE A 111 -62.05 -5.43 13.06
CA ILE A 111 -61.29 -5.26 11.81
C ILE A 111 -59.94 -4.59 12.07
N SER A 112 -59.91 -3.56 12.93
CA SER A 112 -58.65 -2.89 13.31
C SER A 112 -57.70 -3.83 14.07
N SER A 113 -58.21 -4.64 15.02
CA SER A 113 -57.44 -5.68 15.72
C SER A 113 -56.87 -6.73 14.76
N LEU A 114 -57.67 -7.24 13.80
CA LEU A 114 -57.19 -8.19 12.79
C LEU A 114 -56.12 -7.59 11.86
N VAL A 115 -56.23 -6.30 11.51
CA VAL A 115 -55.21 -5.58 10.74
C VAL A 115 -53.93 -5.36 11.55
N GLU A 116 -54.02 -5.07 12.85
CA GLU A 116 -52.85 -4.99 13.74
C GLU A 116 -52.19 -6.35 13.92
N GLN A 117 -52.96 -7.41 14.18
CA GLN A 117 -52.47 -8.79 14.28
C GLN A 117 -51.77 -9.24 13.00
N ARG A 118 -52.30 -8.91 11.81
CA ARG A 118 -51.67 -9.22 10.53
C ARG A 118 -50.35 -8.47 10.32
N LYS A 119 -50.24 -7.21 10.77
CA LYS A 119 -48.98 -6.44 10.74
C LYS A 119 -47.94 -7.05 11.68
N LEU A 120 -48.35 -7.40 12.91
CA LEU A 120 -47.49 -8.06 13.89
C LEU A 120 -47.01 -9.43 13.42
N GLN A 121 -47.87 -10.20 12.73
CA GLN A 121 -47.49 -11.49 12.14
C GLN A 121 -46.48 -11.32 11.01
N ALA A 122 -46.64 -10.34 10.12
CA ALA A 122 -45.67 -10.05 9.06
C ALA A 122 -44.29 -9.69 9.66
N MET A 123 -44.26 -8.75 10.60
CA MET A 123 -43.03 -8.37 11.33
C MET A 123 -42.37 -9.55 12.05
N ALA A 124 -43.17 -10.51 12.56
CA ALA A 124 -42.65 -11.71 13.20
C ALA A 124 -42.03 -12.70 12.21
N GLU A 125 -42.57 -12.86 11.00
CA GLU A 125 -41.93 -13.66 9.94
C GLU A 125 -40.67 -12.98 9.39
N ASP A 126 -40.68 -11.66 9.16
CA ASP A 126 -39.48 -10.89 8.79
C ASP A 126 -38.36 -11.09 9.82
N THR A 127 -38.69 -10.94 11.12
CA THR A 127 -37.75 -11.14 12.23
C THR A 127 -37.22 -12.59 12.30
N LYS A 128 -38.05 -13.59 11.97
CA LYS A 128 -37.60 -14.99 11.88
C LYS A 128 -36.67 -15.23 10.70
N GLU A 129 -36.96 -14.64 9.54
CA GLU A 129 -36.08 -14.72 8.37
C GLU A 129 -34.73 -14.07 8.65
N GLU A 130 -34.69 -12.89 9.28
CA GLU A 130 -33.44 -12.25 9.71
C GLU A 130 -32.69 -13.11 10.72
N ASN A 131 -33.37 -13.66 11.73
CA ASN A 131 -32.74 -14.60 12.68
C ASN A 131 -32.18 -15.85 11.98
N LYS A 132 -32.86 -16.38 10.95
CA LYS A 132 -32.36 -17.50 10.14
C LYS A 132 -31.11 -17.10 9.35
N LYS A 133 -31.15 -15.99 8.63
CA LYS A 133 -30.03 -15.44 7.83
C LYS A 133 -28.81 -15.15 8.73
N LEU A 134 -29.03 -14.59 9.93
CA LEU A 134 -27.99 -14.36 10.93
C LEU A 134 -27.38 -15.67 11.47
N ARG A 135 -28.19 -16.70 11.74
CA ARG A 135 -27.70 -18.04 12.16
C ARG A 135 -26.90 -18.72 11.05
N GLU A 136 -27.36 -18.67 9.80
CA GLU A 136 -26.61 -19.20 8.65
C GLU A 136 -25.28 -18.46 8.44
N ASN A 137 -25.24 -17.15 8.68
CA ASN A 137 -24.00 -16.36 8.58
C ASN A 137 -23.05 -16.64 9.76
N LEU A 138 -23.55 -16.78 10.98
CA LEU A 138 -22.75 -17.22 12.13
C LEU A 138 -22.18 -18.63 11.93
N GLN A 139 -22.96 -19.55 11.35
CA GLN A 139 -22.46 -20.88 10.99
C GLN A 139 -21.31 -20.78 9.98
N LYS A 140 -21.50 -20.07 8.86
CA LYS A 140 -20.43 -19.87 7.84
C LYS A 140 -19.17 -19.26 8.44
N LEU A 141 -19.31 -18.24 9.29
CA LEU A 141 -18.19 -17.63 10.00
C LEU A 141 -17.50 -18.60 10.98
N SER A 142 -18.25 -19.51 11.63
CA SER A 142 -17.64 -20.56 12.46
C SER A 142 -16.90 -21.63 11.64
N GLU A 143 -17.41 -22.00 10.46
CA GLU A 143 -16.77 -22.92 9.53
C GLU A 143 -15.50 -22.30 8.92
N ASP A 144 -15.53 -21.02 8.57
CA ASP A 144 -14.37 -20.30 8.03
C ASP A 144 -13.31 -20.02 9.10
N ASN A 145 -13.70 -19.72 10.35
CA ASN A 145 -12.77 -19.68 11.47
C ASN A 145 -12.10 -21.05 11.71
N ALA A 146 -12.84 -22.16 11.65
CA ALA A 146 -12.27 -23.50 11.79
C ALA A 146 -11.23 -23.81 10.68
N LYS A 147 -11.52 -23.44 9.43
CA LYS A 147 -10.57 -23.55 8.30
C LYS A 147 -9.33 -22.67 8.52
N LEU A 148 -9.50 -21.45 9.05
CA LEU A 148 -8.37 -20.55 9.37
C LEU A 148 -7.50 -21.09 10.51
N GLU A 149 -8.08 -21.73 11.53
CA GLU A 149 -7.28 -22.42 12.55
C GLU A 149 -6.53 -23.64 11.99
N GLU A 150 -7.15 -24.40 11.08
CA GLU A 150 -6.50 -25.54 10.41
C GLU A 150 -5.31 -25.09 9.56
N GLN A 151 -5.51 -24.04 8.74
CA GLN A 151 -4.43 -23.39 7.98
C GLN A 151 -3.35 -22.79 8.90
N GLY A 152 -3.72 -22.25 10.06
CA GLY A 152 -2.79 -21.79 11.09
C GLY A 152 -1.91 -22.93 11.61
N ARG A 153 -2.51 -24.08 11.95
CA ARG A 153 -1.81 -25.30 12.40
C ARG A 153 -0.93 -25.92 11.31
N GLU A 154 -1.36 -25.84 10.05
CA GLU A 154 -0.54 -26.27 8.90
C GLU A 154 0.67 -25.34 8.71
N ASN A 155 0.45 -24.03 8.71
CA ASN A 155 1.53 -23.04 8.57
C ASN A 155 2.53 -23.11 9.74
N GLU A 156 2.07 -23.36 10.97
CA GLU A 156 2.96 -23.62 12.12
C GLU A 156 3.83 -24.88 11.91
N ARG A 157 3.26 -25.96 11.36
CA ARG A 157 4.02 -27.18 11.02
C ARG A 157 5.03 -26.92 9.89
N LEU A 158 4.65 -26.21 8.84
CA LEU A 158 5.53 -25.86 7.73
C LEU A 158 6.67 -24.93 8.18
N SER A 159 6.35 -23.93 9.03
CA SER A 159 7.35 -23.05 9.64
C SER A 159 8.38 -23.84 10.45
N LYS A 160 7.94 -24.78 11.30
CA LYS A 160 8.85 -25.67 12.06
C LYS A 160 9.66 -26.61 11.15
N GLN A 161 9.11 -27.07 10.03
CA GLN A 161 9.88 -27.84 9.03
C GLN A 161 10.94 -26.97 8.35
N VAL A 162 10.64 -25.73 8.00
CA VAL A 162 11.61 -24.78 7.44
C VAL A 162 12.69 -24.44 8.47
N GLU A 163 12.34 -24.20 9.73
CA GLU A 163 13.29 -23.97 10.83
C GLU A 163 14.23 -25.17 11.04
N MET A 164 13.68 -26.39 11.09
CA MET A 164 14.50 -27.61 11.18
C MET A 164 15.40 -27.81 9.95
N LEU A 165 14.92 -27.51 8.74
CA LEU A 165 15.76 -27.58 7.53
C LEU A 165 16.86 -26.51 7.53
N GLN A 166 16.56 -25.29 7.98
CA GLN A 166 17.55 -24.22 8.14
C GLN A 166 18.59 -24.55 9.20
N ALA A 167 18.19 -25.12 10.34
CA ALA A 167 19.10 -25.61 11.37
C ALA A 167 20.01 -26.72 10.83
N ASN A 168 19.46 -27.75 10.18
CA ASN A 168 20.21 -28.85 9.57
C ASN A 168 21.13 -28.38 8.42
N MET A 169 20.77 -27.32 7.69
CA MET A 169 21.65 -26.71 6.68
C MET A 169 22.76 -25.89 7.33
N LYS A 170 22.47 -25.14 8.39
CA LYS A 170 23.47 -24.38 9.14
C LYS A 170 24.49 -25.32 9.79
N GLU A 171 24.04 -26.37 10.48
CA GLU A 171 24.90 -27.39 11.09
C GLU A 171 25.87 -27.98 10.06
N LYS A 172 25.39 -28.35 8.86
CA LYS A 172 26.26 -28.83 7.76
C LYS A 172 27.22 -27.78 7.22
N VAL A 173 26.84 -26.50 7.20
CA VAL A 173 27.74 -25.40 6.83
C VAL A 173 28.82 -25.19 7.90
N ASP A 174 28.44 -25.22 9.17
CA ASP A 174 29.36 -25.10 10.32
C ASP A 174 30.31 -26.32 10.40
N GLU A 175 29.83 -27.54 10.12
CA GLU A 175 30.65 -28.75 9.97
C GLU A 175 31.65 -28.64 8.83
N LEU A 176 31.21 -28.21 7.63
CA LEU A 176 32.09 -28.06 6.47
C LEU A 176 33.09 -26.92 6.65
N ALA A 177 32.69 -25.81 7.26
CA ALA A 177 33.59 -24.72 7.65
C ALA A 177 34.63 -25.22 8.66
N GLY A 178 34.22 -25.96 9.70
CA GLY A 178 35.12 -26.56 10.68
C GLY A 178 35.99 -27.70 10.13
N GLN A 179 35.63 -28.31 8.99
CA GLN A 179 36.53 -29.20 8.23
C GLN A 179 37.58 -28.37 7.47
N ARG A 180 37.16 -27.35 6.70
CA ARG A 180 38.09 -26.48 5.96
C ARG A 180 39.05 -25.71 6.88
N GLU A 181 38.60 -25.25 8.03
CA GLU A 181 39.46 -24.58 9.02
C GLU A 181 40.54 -25.53 9.56
N ARG A 182 40.22 -26.82 9.74
CA ARG A 182 41.20 -27.85 10.14
C ARG A 182 42.17 -28.17 9.01
N GLU A 183 41.71 -28.35 7.78
CA GLU A 183 42.56 -28.54 6.59
C GLU A 183 43.57 -27.38 6.44
N ILE A 184 43.10 -26.13 6.57
CA ILE A 184 43.95 -24.95 6.48
C ILE A 184 44.93 -24.88 7.65
N LYS A 185 44.49 -25.18 8.89
CA LYS A 185 45.38 -25.24 10.06
C LYS A 185 46.49 -26.27 9.87
N GLU A 186 46.17 -27.49 9.46
CA GLU A 186 47.13 -28.56 9.18
C GLU A 186 48.14 -28.13 8.09
N GLN A 187 47.66 -27.57 6.98
CA GLN A 187 48.52 -27.02 5.92
C GLN A 187 49.43 -25.89 6.42
N THR A 188 48.94 -25.00 7.30
CA THR A 188 49.78 -23.94 7.88
C THR A 188 50.79 -24.47 8.89
N GLU A 189 50.44 -25.49 9.69
CA GLU A 189 51.38 -26.15 10.61
C GLU A 189 52.50 -26.86 9.85
N ASP A 190 52.18 -27.61 8.79
CA ASP A 190 53.19 -28.28 7.97
C ASP A 190 54.04 -27.29 7.18
N LEU A 191 53.48 -26.17 6.70
CA LEU A 191 54.28 -25.08 6.12
C LEU A 191 55.23 -24.47 7.17
N ILE A 192 54.77 -24.25 8.40
CA ILE A 192 55.61 -23.76 9.51
C ILE A 192 56.71 -24.77 9.85
N ARG A 193 56.42 -26.08 9.87
CA ARG A 193 57.41 -27.15 10.08
C ARG A 193 58.47 -27.12 8.97
N HIS A 194 58.06 -27.13 7.70
CA HIS A 194 58.98 -27.07 6.56
C HIS A 194 59.84 -25.79 6.53
N LEU A 195 59.26 -24.63 6.87
CA LEU A 195 60.03 -23.38 6.97
C LEU A 195 61.04 -23.42 8.12
N LYS A 196 60.67 -24.01 9.27
CA LYS A 196 61.54 -24.15 10.45
C LYS A 196 62.67 -25.17 10.23
N ASP A 197 62.41 -26.28 9.54
CA ASP A 197 63.44 -27.24 9.15
C ASP A 197 64.43 -26.61 8.17
N ARG A 198 63.92 -25.86 7.17
CA ARG A 198 64.74 -25.08 6.24
C ARG A 198 65.56 -24.00 6.95
N GLU A 199 65.00 -23.29 7.93
CA GLU A 199 65.73 -22.33 8.77
C GLU A 199 66.85 -23.03 9.54
N GLY A 200 66.55 -24.18 10.15
CA GLY A 200 67.55 -25.02 10.83
C GLY A 200 68.68 -25.48 9.91
N ASP A 201 68.37 -25.88 8.67
CA ASP A 201 69.40 -26.25 7.68
C ASP A 201 70.21 -25.06 7.17
N LEU A 202 69.60 -23.89 6.97
CA LEU A 202 70.33 -22.66 6.67
C LEU A 202 71.23 -22.24 7.85
N GLN A 203 70.78 -22.42 9.09
CA GLN A 203 71.58 -22.16 10.29
C GLN A 203 72.72 -23.19 10.47
N ARG A 204 72.51 -24.46 10.09
CA ARG A 204 73.57 -25.48 10.00
C ARG A 204 74.60 -25.14 8.92
N GLN A 205 74.15 -24.67 7.75
CA GLN A 205 75.04 -24.23 6.66
C GLN A 205 75.83 -22.99 7.04
N LEU A 206 75.19 -21.97 7.61
CA LEU A 206 75.84 -20.72 8.05
C LEU A 206 76.82 -20.99 9.20
N SER A 207 76.49 -21.85 10.16
CA SER A 207 77.43 -22.25 11.22
C SER A 207 78.53 -23.20 10.73
N ALA A 208 78.35 -23.93 9.63
CA ALA A 208 79.43 -24.65 8.95
C ALA A 208 80.35 -23.69 8.17
N ALA A 209 79.79 -22.73 7.43
CA ALA A 209 80.54 -21.70 6.71
C ALA A 209 81.34 -20.80 7.66
N ASN A 210 80.75 -20.36 8.78
CA ASN A 210 81.47 -19.60 9.80
C ASN A 210 82.59 -20.43 10.46
N ARG A 211 82.38 -21.73 10.72
CA ARG A 211 83.47 -22.61 11.20
C ARG A 211 84.59 -22.75 10.16
N ALA A 212 84.25 -22.89 8.88
CA ALA A 212 85.23 -22.95 7.80
C ALA A 212 85.99 -21.62 7.63
N LEU A 213 85.33 -20.47 7.78
CA LEU A 213 85.97 -19.15 7.78
C LEU A 213 86.89 -18.95 8.98
N VAL A 214 86.45 -19.28 10.20
CA VAL A 214 87.29 -19.21 11.41
C VAL A 214 88.48 -20.17 11.32
N GLN A 215 88.28 -21.37 10.77
CA GLN A 215 89.37 -22.30 10.49
C GLN A 215 90.34 -21.73 9.44
N MET A 216 89.84 -21.14 8.35
CA MET A 216 90.67 -20.52 7.32
C MET A 216 91.47 -19.34 7.89
N GLN A 217 90.83 -18.48 8.69
CA GLN A 217 91.48 -17.37 9.41
C GLN A 217 92.58 -17.90 10.33
N SER A 218 92.30 -18.90 11.16
CA SER A 218 93.30 -19.50 12.04
C SER A 218 94.47 -20.15 11.28
N THR A 219 94.21 -20.81 10.13
CA THR A 219 95.30 -21.33 9.27
C THR A 219 96.08 -20.23 8.56
N TYR A 220 95.44 -19.10 8.24
CA TYR A 220 96.09 -17.94 7.65
C TYR A 220 96.97 -17.22 8.68
N GLU A 221 96.45 -16.98 9.89
CA GLU A 221 97.20 -16.44 11.04
C GLU A 221 98.40 -17.32 11.38
N SER A 222 98.23 -18.65 11.42
CA SER A 222 99.34 -19.60 11.62
C SER A 222 100.37 -19.49 10.48
N SER A 223 99.94 -19.45 9.22
CA SER A 223 100.84 -19.31 8.07
C SER A 223 101.55 -17.95 8.02
N GLU A 224 100.91 -16.89 8.53
CA GLU A 224 101.51 -15.58 8.69
C GLU A 224 102.54 -15.55 9.83
N SER A 225 102.26 -16.19 10.98
CA SER A 225 103.25 -16.36 12.06
C SER A 225 104.45 -17.20 11.62
N ASP A 226 104.23 -18.30 10.89
CA ASP A 226 105.29 -19.15 10.34
C ASP A 226 106.15 -18.37 9.34
N ARG A 227 105.53 -17.52 8.50
CA ARG A 227 106.24 -16.60 7.60
C ARG A 227 107.03 -15.52 8.34
N MET A 228 106.52 -14.98 9.45
CA MET A 228 107.27 -14.03 10.26
C MET A 228 108.48 -14.69 10.94
N LEU A 229 108.32 -15.90 11.48
CA LEU A 229 109.40 -16.69 12.06
C LEU A 229 110.48 -17.03 11.02
N ALA A 230 110.10 -17.54 9.85
CA ALA A 230 111.02 -17.84 8.76
C ALA A 230 111.76 -16.57 8.26
N LYS A 231 111.11 -15.41 8.28
CA LYS A 231 111.74 -14.13 7.94
C LYS A 231 112.71 -13.63 9.01
N ALA A 232 112.44 -13.87 10.29
CA ALA A 232 113.36 -13.59 11.38
C ALA A 232 114.62 -14.48 11.27
N GLU A 233 114.46 -15.81 11.16
CA GLU A 233 115.62 -16.70 10.96
C GLU A 233 116.42 -16.38 9.68
N GLY A 234 115.76 -15.87 8.64
CA GLY A 234 116.43 -15.41 7.42
C GLY A 234 117.38 -14.23 7.68
N ALA A 235 116.93 -13.24 8.45
CA ALA A 235 117.75 -12.08 8.82
C ALA A 235 118.92 -12.47 9.74
N ASP A 236 118.71 -13.38 10.70
CA ASP A 236 119.77 -13.87 11.58
C ASP A 236 120.83 -14.67 10.81
N ARG A 237 120.42 -15.52 9.85
CA ARG A 237 121.35 -16.21 8.95
C ARG A 237 122.14 -15.25 8.05
N GLU A 238 121.51 -14.19 7.55
CA GLU A 238 122.17 -13.16 6.75
C GLU A 238 123.20 -12.36 7.57
N LEU A 239 122.90 -12.06 8.84
CA LEU A 239 123.82 -11.40 9.77
C LEU A 239 125.05 -12.27 10.08
N ILE A 240 124.83 -13.57 10.35
CA ILE A 240 125.91 -14.53 10.60
C ILE A 240 126.79 -14.70 9.35
N GLY A 241 126.20 -14.76 8.16
CA GLY A 241 126.94 -14.81 6.89
C GLY A 241 127.86 -13.60 6.71
N LYS A 242 127.35 -12.40 6.90
CA LYS A 242 128.12 -11.15 6.78
C LYS A 242 129.24 -11.01 7.82
N LEU A 243 129.07 -11.58 9.01
CA LEU A 243 130.14 -11.65 10.01
C LEU A 243 131.26 -12.62 9.59
N ALA A 244 130.92 -13.78 9.02
CA ALA A 244 131.91 -14.72 8.47
C ALA A 244 132.64 -14.17 7.23
N GLU A 245 131.93 -13.45 6.35
CA GLU A 245 132.53 -12.75 5.21
C GLU A 245 133.54 -11.68 5.66
N LEU A 246 133.23 -10.91 6.72
CA LEU A 246 134.16 -9.93 7.29
C LEU A 246 135.42 -10.57 7.90
N ASP A 247 135.28 -11.70 8.61
CA ASP A 247 136.40 -12.43 9.21
C ASP A 247 137.34 -13.01 8.14
N ILE A 248 136.78 -13.57 7.06
CA ILE A 248 137.53 -14.01 5.88
C ILE A 248 138.25 -12.83 5.22
N VAL A 249 137.57 -11.69 5.01
CA VAL A 249 138.20 -10.49 4.40
C VAL A 249 139.29 -9.91 5.29
N GLN A 250 139.17 -9.97 6.62
CA GLN A 250 140.26 -9.58 7.52
C GLN A 250 141.45 -10.55 7.41
N SER A 251 141.20 -11.86 7.45
CA SER A 251 142.23 -12.88 7.28
C SER A 251 142.95 -12.77 5.92
N ASP A 252 142.21 -12.55 4.83
CA ASP A 252 142.78 -12.30 3.51
C ASP A 252 143.55 -10.99 3.44
N LEU A 253 143.21 -9.96 4.23
CA LEU A 253 143.98 -8.71 4.33
C LEU A 253 145.28 -8.89 5.12
N GLU A 254 145.28 -9.71 6.17
CA GLU A 254 146.49 -10.10 6.91
C GLU A 254 147.40 -11.02 6.06
N HIS A 255 146.81 -11.94 5.31
CA HIS A 255 147.50 -12.77 4.31
C HIS A 255 147.98 -11.96 3.11
N ALA A 256 147.25 -10.93 2.68
CA ALA A 256 147.70 -10.01 1.62
C ALA A 256 148.85 -9.14 2.09
N ASN A 257 148.83 -8.62 3.33
CA ASN A 257 149.94 -7.82 3.87
C ASN A 257 151.22 -8.64 4.06
N SER A 258 151.12 -9.87 4.58
CA SER A 258 152.27 -10.79 4.66
C SER A 258 152.75 -11.18 3.26
N ARG A 259 151.85 -11.56 2.33
CA ARG A 259 152.20 -11.76 0.92
C ARG A 259 152.77 -10.53 0.24
N LEU A 260 152.44 -9.31 0.66
CA LEU A 260 152.96 -8.07 0.05
C LEU A 260 154.36 -7.76 0.57
N ALA A 261 154.67 -8.08 1.84
CA ALA A 261 156.06 -8.09 2.33
C ALA A 261 156.89 -9.16 1.60
N ASP A 262 156.39 -10.39 1.50
CA ASP A 262 157.03 -11.46 0.74
C ASP A 262 157.17 -11.11 -0.75
N MET A 263 156.17 -10.47 -1.36
CA MET A 263 156.21 -10.00 -2.75
C MET A 263 157.06 -8.75 -2.94
N GLN A 264 157.38 -7.96 -1.92
CA GLN A 264 158.43 -6.93 -2.03
C GLN A 264 159.81 -7.57 -2.08
N MET A 265 160.08 -8.51 -1.18
CA MET A 265 161.32 -9.30 -1.16
C MET A 265 161.45 -10.17 -2.43
N GLN A 266 160.35 -10.73 -2.92
CA GLN A 266 160.31 -11.53 -4.13
C GLN A 266 160.20 -10.68 -5.41
N ASN A 267 159.71 -9.43 -5.41
CA ASN A 267 159.85 -8.54 -6.57
C ASN A 267 161.29 -8.03 -6.72
N ALA A 268 162.04 -7.85 -5.63
CA ALA A 268 163.48 -7.59 -5.72
C ALA A 268 164.22 -8.75 -6.41
N LYS A 269 163.77 -9.99 -6.20
CA LYS A 269 164.30 -11.20 -6.85
C LYS A 269 163.76 -11.40 -8.28
N LEU A 270 162.45 -11.39 -8.44
CA LEU A 270 161.73 -11.60 -9.70
C LEU A 270 161.95 -10.46 -10.71
N ARG A 271 162.41 -9.26 -10.31
CA ARG A 271 162.95 -8.27 -11.27
C ARG A 271 164.21 -8.73 -12.00
N SER A 272 164.91 -9.77 -11.51
CA SER A 272 165.98 -10.45 -12.25
C SER A 272 165.52 -11.69 -13.04
N GLU A 273 164.32 -12.21 -12.78
CA GLU A 273 163.80 -13.47 -13.35
C GLU A 273 162.69 -13.21 -14.41
N LEU A 274 161.85 -12.18 -14.23
CA LEU A 274 160.85 -11.70 -15.22
C LEU A 274 161.46 -10.98 -16.43
N ALA A 275 162.79 -10.98 -16.56
CA ALA A 275 163.47 -10.66 -17.81
C ALA A 275 163.39 -11.79 -18.86
N LEU A 276 162.92 -13.00 -18.47
CA LEU A 276 163.11 -14.22 -19.28
C LEU A 276 161.84 -14.83 -19.91
N LEU A 277 160.71 -14.97 -19.18
CA LEU A 277 159.59 -15.81 -19.65
C LEU A 277 158.19 -15.30 -19.23
N ALA A 278 157.45 -14.66 -20.15
CA ALA A 278 156.02 -14.37 -20.01
C ALA A 278 155.34 -14.08 -21.38
N ASP A 279 154.69 -15.08 -22.00
CA ASP A 279 153.85 -14.95 -23.21
C ASP A 279 152.80 -16.10 -23.31
N GLY A 280 151.57 -15.82 -23.81
CA GLY A 280 150.42 -16.74 -24.06
C GLY A 280 149.57 -17.23 -22.84
N ALA A 281 148.22 -17.31 -22.76
CA ALA A 281 146.99 -17.13 -23.62
C ALA A 281 146.33 -18.43 -24.24
N VAL A 282 144.99 -18.66 -24.39
CA VAL A 282 143.67 -18.14 -23.86
C VAL A 282 142.45 -19.03 -24.36
N ASP A 283 141.21 -18.82 -23.88
CA ASP A 283 139.85 -19.25 -24.42
C ASP A 283 139.38 -20.75 -24.38
N GLY A 284 138.10 -21.16 -24.60
CA GLY A 284 136.77 -20.48 -24.75
C GLY A 284 135.57 -21.33 -25.34
N SER A 285 134.28 -20.94 -25.10
CA SER A 285 132.96 -21.31 -25.78
C SER A 285 132.37 -22.78 -25.79
N GLY A 286 131.07 -23.15 -26.07
CA GLY A 286 129.74 -22.46 -26.01
C GLY A 286 128.56 -22.89 -27.00
N GLY A 287 127.37 -23.37 -26.52
CA GLY A 287 126.01 -23.21 -27.20
C GLY A 287 125.04 -24.41 -27.58
N GLY A 288 123.68 -24.21 -27.51
CA GLY A 288 122.57 -24.94 -28.22
C GLY A 288 121.73 -26.06 -27.49
N GLY A 289 120.47 -26.46 -27.83
CA GLY A 289 119.31 -25.79 -28.50
C GLY A 289 118.17 -26.64 -29.22
N GLY A 290 116.94 -26.80 -28.65
CA GLY A 290 115.63 -26.94 -29.40
C GLY A 290 114.77 -28.26 -29.39
N GLY A 291 113.42 -28.21 -29.21
CA GLY A 291 112.54 -29.42 -29.42
C GLY A 291 110.99 -29.41 -29.21
N GLY A 292 110.35 -28.52 -28.42
CA GLY A 292 109.02 -28.78 -27.83
C GLY A 292 107.71 -28.41 -28.58
N VAL A 293 107.71 -28.13 -29.89
CA VAL A 293 106.59 -27.40 -30.55
C VAL A 293 105.39 -28.25 -30.99
N ALA A 294 105.57 -29.53 -31.31
CA ALA A 294 104.55 -30.33 -32.00
C ALA A 294 103.39 -30.79 -31.10
N GLU A 295 103.66 -31.10 -29.83
CA GLU A 295 102.70 -31.68 -28.89
C GLU A 295 101.59 -30.69 -28.48
N ALA A 296 101.96 -29.44 -28.22
CA ALA A 296 101.04 -28.35 -27.87
C ALA A 296 99.95 -28.11 -28.93
N LEU A 297 100.24 -28.36 -30.22
CA LEU A 297 99.26 -28.18 -31.30
C LEU A 297 98.16 -29.26 -31.28
N ALA A 298 98.49 -30.48 -30.84
CA ALA A 298 97.52 -31.57 -30.70
C ALA A 298 96.59 -31.33 -29.50
N GLU A 299 97.16 -30.86 -28.38
CA GLU A 299 96.41 -30.45 -27.19
C GLU A 299 95.43 -29.30 -27.51
N TYR A 300 95.87 -28.26 -28.24
CA TYR A 300 95.00 -27.16 -28.67
C TYR A 300 93.79 -27.65 -29.47
N LYS A 301 93.99 -28.58 -30.41
CA LYS A 301 92.90 -29.21 -31.21
C LYS A 301 92.01 -30.15 -30.42
N ARG A 302 92.39 -30.54 -29.20
CA ARG A 302 91.49 -31.21 -28.24
C ARG A 302 90.70 -30.16 -27.47
N ARG A 303 91.39 -29.18 -26.87
CA ARG A 303 90.78 -28.10 -26.07
C ARG A 303 89.70 -27.33 -26.85
N VAL A 304 89.91 -27.04 -28.13
CA VAL A 304 88.90 -26.41 -28.99
C VAL A 304 87.63 -27.27 -29.14
N ARG A 305 87.75 -28.59 -29.31
CA ARG A 305 86.57 -29.48 -29.41
C ARG A 305 85.85 -29.62 -28.06
N ASP A 306 86.61 -29.67 -26.97
CA ASP A 306 86.02 -29.68 -25.62
C ASP A 306 85.23 -28.37 -25.38
N LEU A 307 85.73 -27.22 -25.86
CA LEU A 307 85.04 -25.93 -25.83
C LEU A 307 83.84 -25.85 -26.81
N ASP A 308 83.93 -26.45 -28.00
CA ASP A 308 82.80 -26.54 -28.95
C ASP A 308 81.65 -27.38 -28.38
N ASP A 309 81.94 -28.44 -27.62
CA ASP A 309 80.92 -29.26 -26.96
C ASP A 309 80.42 -28.65 -25.65
N GLU A 310 81.26 -27.88 -24.94
CA GLU A 310 80.87 -27.05 -23.79
C GLU A 310 79.93 -25.92 -24.22
N THR A 311 80.25 -25.18 -25.29
CA THR A 311 79.38 -24.13 -25.83
C THR A 311 78.04 -24.68 -26.34
N LYS A 312 78.01 -25.83 -27.04
CA LYS A 312 76.74 -26.50 -27.42
C LYS A 312 75.87 -26.85 -26.20
N ARG A 313 76.47 -27.34 -25.11
CA ARG A 313 75.75 -27.62 -23.85
C ARG A 313 75.23 -26.33 -23.21
N LEU A 314 76.02 -25.26 -23.22
CA LEU A 314 75.61 -23.95 -22.73
C LEU A 314 74.44 -23.39 -23.55
N PHE A 315 74.50 -23.44 -24.89
CA PHE A 315 73.38 -23.04 -25.76
C PHE A 315 72.11 -23.87 -25.50
N ALA A 316 72.20 -25.21 -25.40
CA ALA A 316 71.05 -26.04 -25.08
C ALA A 316 70.49 -25.77 -23.66
N SER A 317 71.32 -25.33 -22.72
CA SER A 317 70.88 -24.90 -21.39
C SER A 317 70.24 -23.50 -21.40
N LEU A 318 70.71 -22.61 -22.27
CA LEU A 318 70.18 -21.26 -22.49
C LEU A 318 68.82 -21.33 -23.16
N GLU A 319 68.69 -22.06 -24.28
CA GLU A 319 67.43 -22.29 -24.98
C GLU A 319 66.36 -22.90 -24.06
N LYS A 320 66.77 -23.85 -23.20
CA LYS A 320 65.88 -24.42 -22.16
C LYS A 320 65.49 -23.38 -21.10
N ALA A 321 66.40 -22.48 -20.70
CA ALA A 321 66.10 -21.40 -19.76
C ALA A 321 65.17 -20.35 -20.38
N GLU A 322 65.38 -19.97 -21.64
CA GLU A 322 64.51 -19.06 -22.40
C GLU A 322 63.11 -19.66 -22.61
N ALA A 323 63.01 -20.95 -22.92
CA ALA A 323 61.74 -21.68 -22.97
C ALA A 323 61.04 -21.76 -21.60
N GLN A 324 61.80 -21.83 -20.50
CA GLN A 324 61.25 -21.82 -19.15
C GLN A 324 60.82 -20.41 -18.70
N ILE A 325 61.55 -19.38 -19.09
CA ILE A 325 61.21 -17.96 -18.85
C ILE A 325 59.93 -17.61 -19.60
N THR A 326 59.87 -17.84 -20.92
CA THR A 326 58.66 -17.56 -21.73
C THR A 326 57.43 -18.33 -21.25
N LEU A 327 57.59 -19.56 -20.73
CA LEU A 327 56.49 -20.31 -20.08
C LEU A 327 56.05 -19.66 -18.75
N GLN A 328 56.98 -19.12 -17.96
CA GLN A 328 56.63 -18.37 -16.74
C GLN A 328 55.98 -17.02 -17.08
N ASP A 329 56.51 -16.27 -18.05
CA ASP A 329 55.95 -14.99 -18.49
C ASP A 329 54.51 -15.17 -18.98
N ALA A 330 54.24 -16.14 -19.85
CA ALA A 330 52.88 -16.46 -20.31
C ALA A 330 51.95 -16.89 -19.15
N ARG A 331 52.47 -17.58 -18.13
CA ARG A 331 51.70 -17.96 -16.93
C ARG A 331 51.43 -16.74 -16.03
N MET A 332 52.38 -15.82 -15.91
CA MET A 332 52.24 -14.58 -15.15
C MET A 332 51.27 -13.62 -15.86
N GLU A 333 51.35 -13.48 -17.17
CA GLU A 333 50.40 -12.70 -17.99
C GLU A 333 48.97 -13.26 -17.90
N GLN A 334 48.81 -14.59 -17.95
CA GLN A 334 47.50 -15.22 -17.69
C GLN A 334 46.99 -14.92 -16.28
N ALA A 335 47.84 -15.03 -15.25
CA ALA A 335 47.47 -14.74 -13.87
C ALA A 335 47.11 -13.26 -13.65
N VAL A 336 47.89 -12.32 -14.21
CA VAL A 336 47.59 -10.89 -14.21
C VAL A 336 46.24 -10.63 -14.88
N SER A 337 46.00 -11.17 -16.07
CA SER A 337 44.71 -11.00 -16.76
C SER A 337 43.53 -11.59 -15.99
N ALA A 338 43.74 -12.61 -15.15
CA ALA A 338 42.69 -13.16 -14.28
C ALA A 338 42.39 -12.21 -13.12
N VAL A 339 43.42 -11.69 -12.45
CA VAL A 339 43.30 -10.71 -11.36
C VAL A 339 42.72 -9.39 -11.86
N GLU A 340 43.07 -8.93 -13.06
CA GLU A 340 42.47 -7.75 -13.69
C GLU A 340 40.96 -7.91 -13.93
N ARG A 341 40.52 -9.09 -14.42
CA ARG A 341 39.08 -9.40 -14.58
C ARG A 341 38.36 -9.46 -13.24
N GLU A 342 38.98 -10.02 -12.20
CA GLU A 342 38.40 -10.04 -10.86
C GLU A 342 38.32 -8.61 -10.27
N SER A 343 39.37 -7.79 -10.43
CA SER A 343 39.36 -6.38 -10.00
C SER A 343 38.27 -5.60 -10.70
N MET A 344 38.11 -5.74 -12.02
CA MET A 344 37.04 -5.08 -12.77
C MET A 344 35.64 -5.51 -12.28
N ALA A 345 35.42 -6.80 -12.04
CA ALA A 345 34.16 -7.31 -11.47
C ALA A 345 33.91 -6.77 -10.05
N LYS A 346 34.96 -6.62 -9.24
CA LYS A 346 34.88 -6.02 -7.89
C LYS A 346 34.65 -4.52 -7.93
N ASP A 347 35.20 -3.80 -8.90
CA ASP A 347 34.91 -2.38 -9.12
C ASP A 347 33.49 -2.15 -9.65
N GLU A 348 32.94 -3.04 -10.48
CA GLU A 348 31.52 -3.04 -10.85
C GLU A 348 30.61 -3.33 -9.64
N GLU A 349 30.95 -4.31 -8.80
CA GLU A 349 30.25 -4.60 -7.54
C GLU A 349 30.31 -3.41 -6.57
N LEU A 350 31.48 -2.78 -6.40
CA LEU A 350 31.65 -1.57 -5.59
C LEU A 350 30.90 -0.37 -6.16
N GLN A 351 30.86 -0.19 -7.47
CA GLN A 351 30.04 0.85 -8.11
C GLN A 351 28.54 0.60 -7.88
N ARG A 352 28.09 -0.65 -8.01
CA ARG A 352 26.72 -1.05 -7.70
C ARG A 352 26.38 -0.76 -6.23
N LEU A 353 27.20 -1.23 -5.29
CA LEU A 353 26.99 -0.98 -3.85
C LEU A 353 27.04 0.51 -3.50
N ARG A 354 27.94 1.30 -4.12
CA ARG A 354 27.95 2.77 -3.99
C ARG A 354 26.70 3.43 -4.55
N ASN A 355 26.11 2.90 -5.62
CA ASN A 355 24.86 3.40 -6.18
C ASN A 355 23.65 3.00 -5.33
N GLU A 356 23.60 1.77 -4.81
CA GLU A 356 22.59 1.33 -3.85
C GLU A 356 22.69 2.09 -2.51
N LEU A 357 23.91 2.46 -2.07
CA LEU A 357 24.13 3.35 -0.92
C LEU A 357 23.66 4.78 -1.18
N LYS A 358 23.92 5.35 -2.38
CA LYS A 358 23.40 6.66 -2.78
C LYS A 358 21.88 6.70 -2.89
N GLN A 359 21.26 5.61 -3.37
CA GLN A 359 19.80 5.45 -3.40
C GLN A 359 19.18 5.36 -1.99
N ARG A 360 20.00 5.07 -0.97
CA ARG A 360 19.64 4.99 0.45
C ARG A 360 20.15 6.19 1.26
N ALA A 361 20.69 7.23 0.62
CA ALA A 361 21.15 8.45 1.29
C ALA A 361 19.98 9.31 1.79
N ASP A 362 18.78 9.04 1.28
CA ASP A 362 17.50 9.58 1.74
C ASP A 362 17.13 9.11 3.15
N TYR A 363 17.72 8.04 3.71
CA TYR A 363 17.41 7.59 5.07
C TYR A 363 17.63 8.67 6.14
N ASP A 364 18.62 9.55 6.00
CA ASP A 364 18.83 10.66 6.96
C ASP A 364 17.87 11.85 6.72
N GLU A 365 17.19 11.91 5.57
CA GLU A 365 16.08 12.83 5.30
C GLU A 365 14.77 12.24 5.82
N ILE A 366 14.45 11.00 5.47
CA ILE A 366 13.33 10.23 6.00
C ILE A 366 13.39 10.16 7.53
N LYS A 367 14.59 10.01 8.13
CA LYS A 367 14.76 10.02 9.59
C LYS A 367 14.53 11.41 10.19
N ARG A 368 14.99 12.49 9.54
CA ARG A 368 14.70 13.87 9.97
C ARG A 368 13.21 14.17 9.86
N ASP A 369 12.57 13.83 8.74
CA ASP A 369 11.14 14.03 8.52
C ASP A 369 10.30 13.15 9.44
N LEU A 370 10.73 11.92 9.76
CA LEU A 370 10.09 11.06 10.76
C LEU A 370 10.25 11.63 12.17
N ASP A 371 11.41 12.17 12.54
CA ASP A 371 11.62 12.76 13.88
C ASP A 371 11.00 14.16 14.00
N ILE A 372 10.78 14.87 12.88
CA ILE A 372 9.91 16.06 12.78
C ILE A 372 8.44 15.64 12.91
N MET A 373 7.97 14.62 12.19
CA MET A 373 6.61 14.09 12.32
C MET A 373 6.35 13.58 13.74
N LYS A 374 7.31 12.90 14.35
CA LYS A 374 7.25 12.41 15.73
C LYS A 374 7.29 13.57 16.72
N SER A 375 8.21 14.52 16.60
CA SER A 375 8.20 15.70 17.49
C SER A 375 6.92 16.51 17.33
N VAL A 376 6.32 16.61 16.14
CA VAL A 376 4.99 17.22 15.93
C VAL A 376 3.87 16.37 16.54
N GLU A 377 3.80 15.06 16.27
CA GLU A 377 2.77 14.16 16.82
C GLU A 377 2.80 14.10 18.36
N PHE A 378 3.99 14.20 18.96
CA PHE A 378 4.18 14.19 20.41
C PHE A 378 4.15 15.59 21.07
N SER A 379 4.38 16.70 20.34
CA SER A 379 4.25 18.07 20.88
C SER A 379 2.89 18.73 20.63
N VAL A 380 2.15 18.34 19.58
CA VAL A 380 0.75 18.75 19.39
C VAL A 380 -0.17 18.19 20.49
N SER A 381 0.33 17.20 21.27
CA SER A 381 -0.32 16.75 22.50
C SER A 381 0.07 17.54 23.76
N ASP A 382 0.97 18.52 23.67
CA ASP A 382 1.41 19.36 24.79
C ASP A 382 0.66 20.70 24.85
N TRP A 383 -0.66 20.61 24.95
CA TRP A 383 -1.51 21.75 25.33
C TRP A 383 -1.74 21.75 26.84
N GLY A 384 -0.73 22.14 27.64
CA GLY A 384 -1.05 22.66 28.99
C GLY A 384 -0.06 22.56 30.15
N LEU A 385 1.23 22.26 29.98
CA LEU A 385 2.21 22.41 31.09
C LEU A 385 3.37 23.33 30.76
N GLU A 386 3.25 24.61 31.13
CA GLU A 386 4.43 25.43 31.39
C GLU A 386 5.09 24.96 32.69
N ASP A 387 6.38 24.58 32.63
CA ASP A 387 7.34 25.03 33.64
C ASP A 387 8.75 25.18 33.01
N ASN A 388 9.54 26.10 33.56
CA ASN A 388 10.76 26.63 32.98
C ASN A 388 12.00 26.13 33.72
N ALA A 389 12.66 25.08 33.19
CA ALA A 389 13.90 24.58 33.79
C ALA A 389 14.89 23.96 32.78
N GLY A 390 15.97 24.69 32.49
CA GLY A 390 17.30 24.12 32.24
C GLY A 390 17.68 23.79 30.80
N GLU A 391 18.50 24.66 30.21
CA GLU A 391 19.40 24.26 29.13
C GLU A 391 20.38 23.19 29.63
N ASN A 392 20.33 21.97 29.10
CA ASN A 392 21.57 21.21 28.87
C ASN A 392 21.44 20.18 27.74
N SER A 393 22.51 19.99 26.99
CA SER A 393 22.54 19.22 25.76
C SER A 393 22.70 17.71 25.98
N ASN A 394 21.71 16.91 25.57
CA ASN A 394 21.92 15.61 24.91
C ASN A 394 20.61 15.03 24.33
N ALA A 395 20.22 15.48 23.13
CA ALA A 395 19.10 14.92 22.37
C ALA A 395 19.47 13.59 21.67
N GLY A 396 19.97 12.62 22.45
CA GLY A 396 20.55 11.36 21.93
C GLY A 396 19.92 10.08 22.45
N ASP A 397 19.42 10.05 23.70
CA ASP A 397 18.96 8.81 24.34
C ASP A 397 17.82 9.05 25.36
N GLU A 398 16.66 9.46 24.87
CA GLU A 398 15.41 9.12 25.55
C GLU A 398 15.16 7.62 25.36
N SER A 399 15.64 6.81 26.31
CA SER A 399 15.59 5.35 26.21
C SER A 399 14.19 4.85 25.85
N LEU A 400 14.13 3.78 25.04
CA LEU A 400 12.87 3.20 24.57
C LEU A 400 11.90 2.89 25.73
N GLU A 401 12.45 2.51 26.89
CA GLU A 401 11.73 2.31 28.14
C GLU A 401 11.00 3.57 28.62
N LYS A 402 11.62 4.76 28.58
CA LYS A 402 10.94 6.03 28.93
C LYS A 402 9.82 6.36 27.94
N LEU A 403 10.02 6.15 26.64
CA LEU A 403 8.95 6.34 25.66
C LEU A 403 7.81 5.34 25.87
N LEU A 404 8.12 4.08 26.18
CA LEU A 404 7.12 3.05 26.47
C LEU A 404 6.36 3.33 27.77
N VAL A 405 7.04 3.77 28.83
CA VAL A 405 6.41 4.17 30.10
C VAL A 405 5.51 5.40 29.91
N ARG A 406 5.96 6.44 29.17
CA ARG A 406 5.09 7.56 28.80
C ARG A 406 3.89 7.09 27.98
N ARG A 407 4.09 6.30 26.92
CA ARG A 407 3.01 5.80 26.06
C ARG A 407 2.04 4.90 26.82
N ASN A 408 2.51 4.07 27.74
CA ASN A 408 1.67 3.26 28.61
C ASN A 408 0.83 4.15 29.53
N LYS A 409 1.44 5.12 30.22
CA LYS A 409 0.70 6.10 31.04
C LYS A 409 -0.30 6.94 30.23
N THR A 410 0.01 7.28 28.97
CA THR A 410 -0.94 7.93 28.05
C THR A 410 -2.08 6.99 27.63
N LEU A 411 -1.84 5.69 27.49
CA LEU A 411 -2.88 4.69 27.22
C LEU A 411 -3.73 4.42 28.46
N GLU A 412 -3.15 4.39 29.65
CA GLU A 412 -3.87 4.34 30.93
C GLU A 412 -4.77 5.56 31.11
N ASN A 413 -4.25 6.77 30.87
CA ASN A 413 -5.04 8.01 30.88
C ASN A 413 -6.19 7.94 29.85
N LYS A 414 -5.90 7.62 28.59
CA LYS A 414 -6.95 7.46 27.55
C LYS A 414 -7.97 6.38 27.88
N LEU A 415 -7.58 5.32 28.59
CA LEU A 415 -8.48 4.28 29.09
C LEU A 415 -9.35 4.79 30.24
N THR A 416 -8.81 5.60 31.16
CA THR A 416 -9.63 6.26 32.20
C THR A 416 -10.55 7.32 31.61
N ASP A 417 -10.10 8.10 30.63
CA ASP A 417 -10.94 9.10 29.96
C ASP A 417 -12.07 8.43 29.19
N SER A 418 -11.79 7.38 28.42
CA SER A 418 -12.81 6.57 27.74
C SER A 418 -13.81 5.93 28.72
N ARG A 419 -13.35 5.54 29.92
CA ARG A 419 -14.24 5.02 30.99
C ARG A 419 -15.11 6.13 31.57
N ASN A 420 -14.54 7.31 31.84
CA ASN A 420 -15.25 8.49 32.36
C ASN A 420 -16.29 9.00 31.35
N GLU A 421 -15.96 9.00 30.06
CA GLU A 421 -16.90 9.32 28.97
C GLU A 421 -18.00 8.27 28.84
N LEU A 422 -17.67 6.97 28.92
CA LEU A 422 -18.66 5.89 28.91
C LEU A 422 -19.61 5.99 30.12
N GLU A 423 -19.09 6.23 31.32
CA GLU A 423 -19.89 6.41 32.53
C GLU A 423 -20.78 7.66 32.44
N ARG A 424 -20.24 8.78 31.93
CA ARG A 424 -21.01 10.00 31.65
C ARG A 424 -22.12 9.76 30.62
N CYS A 425 -21.85 9.01 29.56
CA CYS A 425 -22.85 8.63 28.55
C CYS A 425 -23.93 7.73 29.15
N LEU A 426 -23.56 6.73 29.95
CA LEU A 426 -24.52 5.87 30.66
C LEU A 426 -25.36 6.65 31.68
N ALA A 427 -24.77 7.63 32.37
CA ALA A 427 -25.47 8.51 33.30
C ALA A 427 -26.47 9.43 32.58
N GLU A 428 -26.09 10.04 31.45
CA GLU A 428 -27.01 10.85 30.66
C GLU A 428 -28.10 9.99 30.00
N VAL A 429 -27.80 8.78 29.51
CA VAL A 429 -28.82 7.81 29.02
C VAL A 429 -29.82 7.45 30.12
N ARG A 430 -29.35 7.12 31.34
CA ARG A 430 -30.23 6.84 32.50
C ARG A 430 -31.16 8.04 32.79
N LYS A 431 -30.59 9.24 32.88
CA LYS A 431 -31.30 10.50 33.12
C LYS A 431 -32.30 10.85 32.01
N GLN A 432 -32.01 10.54 30.75
CA GLN A 432 -32.98 10.70 29.66
C GLN A 432 -34.08 9.64 29.73
N GLY A 433 -33.79 8.42 30.17
CA GLY A 433 -34.80 7.41 30.52
C GLY A 433 -35.75 7.88 31.61
N GLU A 434 -35.22 8.36 32.74
CA GLU A 434 -35.99 8.97 33.84
C GLU A 434 -36.87 10.13 33.36
N ARG A 435 -36.35 10.98 32.46
CA ARG A 435 -37.12 12.05 31.82
C ARG A 435 -38.22 11.52 30.92
N CYS A 436 -37.98 10.46 30.15
CA CYS A 436 -39.01 9.82 29.33
C CYS A 436 -40.14 9.27 30.21
N GLU A 437 -39.83 8.56 31.29
CA GLU A 437 -40.86 8.08 32.23
C GLU A 437 -41.67 9.21 32.87
N VAL A 438 -41.01 10.32 33.27
CA VAL A 438 -41.68 11.49 33.83
C VAL A 438 -42.59 12.16 32.80
N MET A 439 -42.18 12.21 31.53
CA MET A 439 -42.99 12.73 30.44
C MET A 439 -44.14 11.78 30.07
N GLU A 440 -43.94 10.46 30.11
CA GLU A 440 -45.00 9.47 29.98
C GLU A 440 -46.03 9.57 31.10
N ARG A 441 -45.60 9.70 32.36
CA ARG A 441 -46.50 9.88 33.51
C ARG A 441 -47.33 11.16 33.34
N LYS A 442 -46.70 12.28 32.98
CA LYS A 442 -47.40 13.54 32.65
C LYS A 442 -48.31 13.44 31.43
N LEU A 443 -47.98 12.61 30.43
CA LEU A 443 -48.83 12.36 29.27
C LEU A 443 -50.06 11.53 29.67
N LYS A 444 -49.89 10.49 30.50
CA LYS A 444 -50.96 9.65 31.05
C LYS A 444 -51.89 10.47 31.97
N GLU A 445 -51.33 11.30 32.85
CA GLU A 445 -52.06 12.28 33.68
C GLU A 445 -52.88 13.25 32.81
N LYS A 446 -52.29 13.76 31.72
CA LYS A 446 -53.00 14.65 30.77
C LYS A 446 -54.03 13.93 29.91
N SER A 447 -53.81 12.66 29.56
CA SER A 447 -54.80 11.82 28.85
C SER A 447 -56.03 11.63 29.74
N VAL A 448 -55.84 11.16 30.97
CA VAL A 448 -56.93 10.99 31.94
C VAL A 448 -57.64 12.32 32.27
N LEU A 449 -56.91 13.44 32.28
CA LEU A 449 -57.53 14.77 32.41
C LEU A 449 -58.31 15.18 31.15
N ALA A 450 -57.82 14.88 29.94
CA ALA A 450 -58.50 15.14 28.68
C ALA A 450 -59.76 14.28 28.55
N GLU A 451 -59.66 12.96 28.75
CA GLU A 451 -60.78 12.01 28.82
C GLU A 451 -61.85 12.46 29.83
N ARG A 452 -61.42 12.99 30.99
CA ARG A 452 -62.34 13.56 31.98
C ARG A 452 -62.97 14.87 31.54
N LEU A 453 -62.22 15.78 30.91
CA LEU A 453 -62.76 17.02 30.35
C LEU A 453 -63.69 16.75 29.17
N GLU A 454 -63.44 15.73 28.36
CA GLU A 454 -64.31 15.26 27.29
C GLU A 454 -65.60 14.63 27.86
N ALA A 455 -65.49 13.81 28.91
CA ALA A 455 -66.66 13.26 29.61
C ALA A 455 -67.50 14.35 30.32
N ASP A 456 -66.85 15.33 30.94
CA ASP A 456 -67.53 16.47 31.57
C ASP A 456 -68.07 17.47 30.52
N LEU A 457 -67.45 17.61 29.34
CA LEU A 457 -68.02 18.33 28.18
C LEU A 457 -69.23 17.60 27.58
N LEU A 458 -69.18 16.27 27.44
CA LEU A 458 -70.33 15.43 27.06
C LEU A 458 -71.50 15.56 28.04
N ARG A 459 -71.21 15.76 29.33
CA ARG A 459 -72.21 16.07 30.37
C ARG A 459 -72.69 17.53 30.34
N MET A 460 -71.83 18.46 29.96
CA MET A 460 -72.17 19.89 29.84
C MET A 460 -72.85 20.25 28.52
N GLN A 461 -72.79 19.43 27.48
CA GLN A 461 -73.38 19.68 26.16
C GLN A 461 -74.93 19.71 26.25
N PRO A 462 -75.57 20.89 26.29
CA PRO A 462 -76.96 21.00 26.72
C PRO A 462 -77.86 21.07 25.48
N ASN A 463 -78.11 19.91 24.87
CA ASN A 463 -79.17 19.67 23.88
C ASN A 463 -79.24 20.66 22.69
N ASN A 464 -78.11 21.27 22.30
CA ASN A 464 -78.06 22.32 21.28
C ASN A 464 -77.98 21.76 19.85
N ASN A 465 -79.03 21.05 19.42
CA ASN A 465 -79.16 20.50 18.07
C ASN A 465 -80.32 21.19 17.33
N GLY A 466 -80.20 22.51 17.08
CA GLY A 466 -81.37 23.30 16.68
C GLY A 466 -81.17 24.76 16.25
N SER A 467 -80.16 25.09 15.44
CA SER A 467 -80.22 26.30 14.60
C SER A 467 -79.19 26.30 13.46
N ARG A 468 -79.66 26.12 12.22
CA ARG A 468 -78.84 26.27 11.00
C ARG A 468 -79.42 27.40 10.15
N LYS A 469 -78.83 28.59 10.31
CA LYS A 469 -78.95 29.77 9.45
C LYS A 469 -77.51 30.28 9.25
N GLU A 470 -77.04 30.46 8.01
CA GLU A 470 -77.33 31.63 7.18
C GLU A 470 -76.95 32.93 7.89
N GLU A 471 -75.71 33.36 7.69
CA GLU A 471 -75.44 34.68 7.11
C GLU A 471 -74.09 34.67 6.35
N ASP A 472 -73.85 35.71 5.56
CA ASP A 472 -72.90 35.75 4.44
C ASP A 472 -72.15 37.11 4.39
N LYS A 473 -71.00 37.12 3.70
CA LYS A 473 -70.19 38.25 3.15
C LYS A 473 -68.82 38.55 3.78
N GLN A 474 -67.83 38.55 2.89
CA GLN A 474 -66.80 39.60 2.66
C GLN A 474 -65.74 39.84 3.79
N SER A 475 -64.49 40.21 3.51
CA SER A 475 -63.81 40.63 2.25
C SER A 475 -62.32 40.24 2.23
N GLU A 476 -61.70 40.21 1.04
CA GLU A 476 -60.25 40.03 0.86
C GLU A 476 -59.43 41.34 0.97
N MET A 477 -58.10 41.19 0.83
CA MET A 477 -57.06 42.21 0.52
C MET A 477 -56.40 43.00 1.69
N ASN A 478 -55.25 42.47 2.14
CA ASN A 478 -53.87 43.01 1.96
C ASN A 478 -53.52 44.49 2.29
N PRO A 479 -52.23 44.81 2.60
CA PRO A 479 -51.14 43.98 3.13
C PRO A 479 -50.34 44.66 4.30
N ALA A 480 -49.21 44.06 4.67
CA ALA A 480 -48.33 44.48 5.76
C ALA A 480 -47.67 45.88 5.63
N ALA A 481 -47.51 46.56 6.78
CA ALA A 481 -46.27 47.24 7.18
C ALA A 481 -46.28 47.69 8.66
N ALA A 482 -45.08 48.02 9.18
CA ALA A 482 -44.77 48.71 10.44
C ALA A 482 -44.93 47.93 11.77
N ALA A 483 -43.79 47.70 12.44
CA ALA A 483 -43.74 47.31 13.83
C ALA A 483 -43.83 48.54 14.75
N ALA A 484 -44.62 48.43 15.82
CA ALA A 484 -44.55 49.29 16.99
C ALA A 484 -44.80 48.43 18.25
N ALA A 485 -44.10 48.72 19.34
CA ALA A 485 -44.18 47.92 20.56
C ALA A 485 -45.52 48.13 21.29
N ALA A 486 -46.36 47.10 21.33
CA ALA A 486 -47.56 47.04 22.16
C ALA A 486 -47.24 46.31 23.48
N SER A 487 -46.84 47.07 24.50
CA SER A 487 -46.50 46.55 25.83
C SER A 487 -47.74 46.02 26.57
N PHE A 488 -48.00 44.72 26.46
CA PHE A 488 -48.99 44.04 27.32
C PHE A 488 -48.37 43.66 28.67
N SER A 489 -48.35 44.62 29.59
CA SER A 489 -48.06 44.36 31.01
C SER A 489 -49.25 43.63 31.66
N PHE A 490 -49.23 42.29 31.63
CA PHE A 490 -50.02 41.51 32.58
C PHE A 490 -49.24 41.35 33.88
N SER A 491 -49.56 42.18 34.87
CA SER A 491 -48.99 42.06 36.21
C SER A 491 -49.64 40.93 36.99
N SER A 492 -48.86 40.30 37.87
CA SER A 492 -49.29 39.41 38.96
C SER A 492 -49.91 38.07 38.55
N LEU A 493 -49.05 37.05 38.43
CA LEU A 493 -49.18 35.75 39.13
C LEU A 493 -47.86 34.97 39.01
N ASP A 494 -47.37 34.38 40.10
CA ASP A 494 -46.14 33.56 40.10
C ASP A 494 -46.27 32.36 39.15
N ASN A 495 -45.33 32.19 38.22
CA ASN A 495 -45.34 31.08 37.27
C ASN A 495 -43.92 30.82 36.71
N PRO A 496 -43.48 29.56 36.50
CA PRO A 496 -42.07 29.23 36.25
C PRO A 496 -41.61 29.44 34.79
N GLY A 497 -42.14 30.46 34.11
CA GLY A 497 -41.86 30.74 32.70
C GLY A 497 -40.45 31.27 32.42
N SER A 498 -39.83 32.00 33.37
CA SER A 498 -38.48 32.59 33.18
C SER A 498 -37.45 31.52 32.83
N GLY A 499 -37.36 30.46 33.67
CA GLY A 499 -36.40 29.38 33.46
C GLY A 499 -36.59 28.63 32.14
N LEU A 500 -37.82 28.59 31.58
CA LEU A 500 -38.03 28.01 30.25
C LEU A 500 -37.47 28.92 29.15
N LEU A 501 -37.64 30.23 29.24
CA LEU A 501 -37.03 31.18 28.31
C LEU A 501 -35.51 31.16 28.40
N ASP A 502 -34.94 31.12 29.60
CA ASP A 502 -33.48 31.04 29.82
C ASP A 502 -32.87 29.70 29.33
N ILE A 503 -33.62 28.60 29.47
CA ILE A 503 -33.24 27.31 28.88
C ILE A 503 -33.35 27.34 27.34
N VAL A 504 -34.37 27.99 26.78
CA VAL A 504 -34.56 28.07 25.32
C VAL A 504 -33.54 29.02 24.66
N THR A 505 -33.18 30.14 25.29
CA THR A 505 -32.06 30.98 24.83
C THR A 505 -30.74 30.23 24.97
N GLY A 506 -30.49 29.60 26.11
CA GLY A 506 -29.30 28.77 26.34
C GLY A 506 -29.20 27.55 25.41
N GLN A 507 -30.31 27.00 24.91
CA GLN A 507 -30.33 25.98 23.85
C GLN A 507 -30.08 26.60 22.48
N ARG A 508 -30.80 27.66 22.10
CA ARG A 508 -30.63 28.41 20.85
C ARG A 508 -29.17 28.82 20.65
N ASP A 509 -28.52 29.33 21.70
CA ASP A 509 -27.17 29.85 21.60
C ASP A 509 -26.11 28.73 21.59
N ARG A 510 -26.38 27.56 22.20
CA ARG A 510 -25.59 26.34 21.96
C ARG A 510 -25.77 25.79 20.53
N PHE A 511 -26.98 25.84 19.97
CA PHE A 511 -27.22 25.44 18.58
C PHE A 511 -26.55 26.41 17.59
N ARG A 512 -26.54 27.73 17.88
CA ARG A 512 -25.76 28.71 17.11
C ARG A 512 -24.27 28.45 17.20
N GLN A 513 -23.73 28.25 18.41
CA GLN A 513 -22.32 27.93 18.63
C GLN A 513 -21.92 26.68 17.84
N ARG A 514 -22.69 25.59 17.95
CA ARG A 514 -22.45 24.36 17.19
C ARG A 514 -22.59 24.52 15.67
N ASN A 515 -23.49 25.39 15.21
CA ASN A 515 -23.63 25.68 13.79
C ASN A 515 -22.45 26.53 13.26
N ILE A 516 -21.89 27.42 14.08
CA ILE A 516 -20.66 28.15 13.75
C ILE A 516 -19.47 27.18 13.69
N GLU A 517 -19.33 26.30 14.69
CA GLU A 517 -18.31 25.24 14.72
C GLU A 517 -18.39 24.35 13.47
N LEU A 518 -19.59 23.89 13.09
CA LEU A 518 -19.80 23.11 11.85
C LEU A 518 -19.58 23.92 10.57
N GLU A 519 -19.86 25.22 10.56
CA GLU A 519 -19.54 26.10 9.42
C GLU A 519 -18.03 26.30 9.27
N ASP A 520 -17.28 26.41 10.37
CA ASP A 520 -15.83 26.56 10.36
C ASP A 520 -15.10 25.23 10.06
N GLU A 521 -15.56 24.09 10.59
CA GLU A 521 -15.13 22.75 10.14
C GLU A 521 -15.35 22.58 8.63
N LEU A 522 -16.51 23.01 8.11
CA LEU A 522 -16.82 22.93 6.68
C LEU A 522 -15.92 23.85 5.83
N ARG A 523 -15.54 25.03 6.35
CA ARG A 523 -14.57 25.94 5.72
C ARG A 523 -13.16 25.33 5.73
N GLU A 524 -12.73 24.74 6.83
CA GLU A 524 -11.42 24.06 6.94
C GLU A 524 -11.33 22.87 6.00
N GLN A 525 -12.33 21.97 5.99
CA GLN A 525 -12.39 20.86 5.04
C GLN A 525 -12.40 21.35 3.59
N THR A 526 -13.12 22.43 3.29
CA THR A 526 -13.12 23.06 1.95
C THR A 526 -11.74 23.63 1.59
N SER A 527 -11.03 24.22 2.55
CA SER A 527 -9.67 24.74 2.38
C SER A 527 -8.67 23.60 2.09
N SER A 528 -8.66 22.56 2.94
CA SER A 528 -7.85 21.35 2.78
C SER A 528 -8.09 20.66 1.42
N VAL A 529 -9.36 20.48 1.04
CA VAL A 529 -9.74 19.93 -0.27
C VAL A 529 -9.27 20.81 -1.44
N ASN A 530 -9.13 22.12 -1.27
CA ASN A 530 -8.61 23.01 -2.30
C ASN A 530 -7.07 23.03 -2.36
N GLU A 531 -6.38 22.93 -1.24
CA GLU A 531 -4.91 22.80 -1.21
C GLU A 531 -4.48 21.42 -1.74
N MET A 532 -5.16 20.32 -1.39
CA MET A 532 -4.92 19.00 -2.00
C MET A 532 -5.13 19.01 -3.52
N LYS A 533 -6.13 19.74 -4.04
CA LYS A 533 -6.29 19.95 -5.49
C LYS A 533 -5.12 20.75 -6.08
N ARG A 534 -4.67 21.81 -5.40
CA ARG A 534 -3.53 22.63 -5.83
C ARG A 534 -2.25 21.81 -5.92
N GLN A 535 -1.98 20.97 -4.93
CA GLN A 535 -0.84 20.05 -4.92
C GLN A 535 -0.93 19.03 -6.06
N VAL A 536 -2.11 18.44 -6.30
CA VAL A 536 -2.35 17.56 -7.46
C VAL A 536 -2.13 18.27 -8.79
N GLU A 537 -2.57 19.52 -8.96
CA GLU A 537 -2.30 20.31 -10.18
C GLU A 537 -0.86 20.86 -10.26
N GLN A 538 -0.12 20.93 -9.16
CA GLN A 538 1.32 21.19 -9.15
C GLN A 538 2.08 19.94 -9.61
N VAL A 539 1.89 18.80 -8.93
CA VAL A 539 2.50 17.52 -9.29
C VAL A 539 2.19 17.13 -10.75
N LYS A 540 1.00 17.42 -11.28
CA LYS A 540 0.69 17.24 -12.72
C LYS A 540 1.54 18.13 -13.62
N ARG A 541 1.67 19.42 -13.31
CA ARG A 541 2.51 20.36 -14.10
C ARG A 541 3.98 19.99 -14.03
N ASP A 542 4.47 19.57 -12.87
CA ASP A 542 5.86 19.21 -12.67
C ASP A 542 6.19 17.87 -13.38
N ASN A 543 5.28 16.88 -13.35
CA ASN A 543 5.40 15.66 -14.18
C ASN A 543 5.36 15.96 -15.69
N LEU A 544 4.51 16.89 -16.15
CA LEU A 544 4.48 17.31 -17.55
C LEU A 544 5.76 18.06 -17.95
N ARG A 545 6.29 18.91 -17.07
CA ARG A 545 7.57 19.61 -17.27
C ARG A 545 8.76 18.64 -17.31
N LEU A 546 8.79 17.64 -16.43
CA LEU A 546 9.78 16.56 -16.47
C LEU A 546 9.66 15.73 -17.76
N TYR A 547 8.44 15.46 -18.25
CA TYR A 547 8.23 14.82 -19.54
C TYR A 547 8.72 15.69 -20.72
N GLU A 548 8.47 17.00 -20.68
CA GLU A 548 9.03 17.97 -21.63
C GLU A 548 10.56 18.00 -21.59
N GLU A 549 11.15 18.05 -20.41
CA GLU A 549 12.60 18.09 -20.20
C GLU A 549 13.30 16.80 -20.65
N ILE A 550 12.75 15.63 -20.29
CA ILE A 550 13.20 14.33 -20.81
C ILE A 550 13.07 14.26 -22.34
N LYS A 551 11.99 14.82 -22.92
CA LYS A 551 11.81 14.91 -24.38
C LYS A 551 12.81 15.87 -25.02
N TYR A 552 13.10 17.02 -24.41
CA TYR A 552 14.13 17.95 -24.88
C TYR A 552 15.52 17.32 -24.80
N LEU A 553 15.89 16.70 -23.68
CA LEU A 553 17.15 15.97 -23.53
C LEU A 553 17.27 14.79 -24.50
N ARG A 554 16.18 14.03 -24.74
CA ARG A 554 16.15 12.98 -25.79
C ARG A 554 16.29 13.56 -27.19
N SER A 555 15.69 14.72 -27.48
CA SER A 555 15.86 15.39 -28.78
C SER A 555 17.29 15.91 -28.96
N TYR A 556 17.88 16.49 -27.92
CA TYR A 556 19.23 17.07 -27.93
C TYR A 556 20.31 15.99 -28.06
N THR A 557 20.18 14.90 -27.29
CA THR A 557 21.03 13.70 -27.43
C THR A 557 20.84 12.99 -28.76
N SER A 558 19.62 12.97 -29.32
CA SER A 558 19.37 12.47 -30.68
C SER A 558 19.98 13.37 -31.76
N THR A 559 20.02 14.70 -31.59
CA THR A 559 20.73 15.60 -32.50
C THR A 559 22.25 15.51 -32.37
N MET A 560 22.79 15.32 -31.17
CA MET A 560 24.22 14.98 -30.99
C MET A 560 24.56 13.64 -31.64
N ALA A 561 23.70 12.62 -31.48
CA ALA A 561 23.89 11.33 -32.13
C ALA A 561 23.81 11.41 -33.66
N ALA A 562 22.93 12.25 -34.20
CA ALA A 562 22.84 12.51 -35.65
C ALA A 562 24.06 13.29 -36.17
N ALA A 563 24.56 14.27 -35.43
CA ALA A 563 25.81 14.98 -35.76
C ALA A 563 27.00 14.01 -35.80
N ASN A 564 27.17 13.17 -34.78
CA ASN A 564 28.20 12.11 -34.77
C ASN A 564 28.01 11.05 -35.87
N ALA A 565 26.78 10.83 -36.35
CA ALA A 565 26.51 9.91 -37.47
C ALA A 565 26.81 10.50 -38.86
N SER A 566 27.18 11.78 -38.94
CA SER A 566 27.48 12.49 -40.20
C SER A 566 28.95 12.94 -40.37
N GLY A 567 29.79 12.76 -39.35
CA GLY A 567 31.21 13.14 -39.36
C GLY A 567 32.17 11.95 -39.58
N GLY A 568 32.25 11.46 -40.83
CA GLY A 568 32.79 10.12 -41.13
C GLY A 568 34.15 10.00 -41.86
N THR A 569 34.99 11.03 -41.95
CA THR A 569 36.41 10.92 -42.39
C THR A 569 37.17 12.23 -42.13
N GLY A 570 38.34 12.19 -41.49
CA GLY A 570 39.23 13.34 -41.37
C GLY A 570 40.22 13.26 -40.20
N THR A 571 41.52 13.21 -40.50
CA THR A 571 42.60 13.30 -39.52
C THR A 571 42.95 14.75 -39.21
N GLY A 572 43.08 15.14 -37.92
CA GLY A 572 43.63 16.46 -37.60
C GLY A 572 43.46 16.93 -36.16
N THR A 573 44.58 17.15 -35.49
CA THR A 573 44.77 17.87 -34.23
C THR A 573 44.03 19.21 -34.12
N GLY A 574 43.44 19.53 -32.95
CA GLY A 574 43.27 20.92 -32.50
C GLY A 574 41.93 21.29 -31.83
N ALA A 575 42.01 21.81 -30.61
CA ALA A 575 41.06 22.80 -30.07
C ALA A 575 41.54 24.22 -30.50
N PRO A 576 40.74 25.31 -30.51
CA PRO A 576 39.73 25.62 -29.47
C PRO A 576 38.45 26.41 -29.88
N PHE A 577 37.54 26.56 -28.90
CA PHE A 577 36.61 27.69 -28.61
C PHE A 577 35.63 28.29 -29.66
N ALA A 578 34.44 28.62 -29.10
CA ALA A 578 33.57 29.79 -29.39
C ALA A 578 32.31 29.68 -30.28
N LYS A 579 31.15 29.69 -29.58
CA LYS A 579 30.09 30.73 -29.63
C LYS A 579 29.00 30.70 -30.74
N ASP A 580 27.75 30.85 -30.26
CA ASP A 580 26.47 31.27 -30.88
C ASP A 580 26.07 30.79 -32.30
N MET A 581 25.01 29.98 -32.38
CA MET A 581 23.76 30.35 -33.11
C MET A 581 22.58 29.39 -32.85
N LEU A 582 21.36 29.83 -33.22
CA LEU A 582 20.09 29.12 -32.98
C LEU A 582 19.72 28.16 -34.13
N PRO A 583 19.04 27.03 -33.88
CA PRO A 583 18.36 26.26 -34.91
C PRO A 583 16.99 26.89 -35.28
N PRO A 584 16.61 26.95 -36.57
CA PRO A 584 15.36 27.57 -37.02
C PRO A 584 14.15 26.63 -36.98
N VAL A 585 12.95 27.19 -36.80
CA VAL A 585 11.68 26.49 -36.95
C VAL A 585 11.25 26.44 -38.41
N THR A 586 11.13 25.24 -38.98
CA THR A 586 10.22 24.95 -40.11
C THR A 586 9.59 23.56 -39.95
N SER A 587 8.54 23.26 -40.72
CA SER A 587 7.74 22.04 -40.59
C SER A 587 7.49 21.39 -41.95
N LYS A 588 7.43 20.06 -42.00
CA LYS A 588 6.25 19.28 -42.45
C LYS A 588 6.51 17.77 -42.56
N PHE A 589 5.39 17.06 -42.55
CA PHE A 589 5.14 15.68 -42.99
C PHE A 589 6.16 15.04 -43.95
N SER A 590 6.56 13.82 -43.60
CA SER A 590 6.67 12.71 -44.57
C SER A 590 6.30 11.39 -43.87
N SER A 591 5.42 10.60 -44.49
CA SER A 591 4.97 9.30 -43.96
C SER A 591 5.26 8.19 -44.96
N SER A 592 6.19 7.29 -44.63
CA SER A 592 6.45 6.06 -45.37
C SER A 592 7.11 5.02 -44.48
N SER A 593 6.80 3.75 -44.71
CA SER A 593 7.26 2.60 -43.93
C SER A 593 8.56 1.98 -44.47
N SER A 594 9.12 1.06 -43.67
CA SER A 594 9.86 -0.14 -44.11
C SER A 594 11.11 0.00 -44.97
N SER A 595 12.27 -0.29 -44.36
CA SER A 595 13.23 -1.26 -44.90
C SER A 595 14.07 -1.87 -43.77
N SER A 596 14.54 -3.11 -43.96
CA SER A 596 15.31 -3.89 -42.97
C SER A 596 16.81 -3.87 -43.24
N SER A 597 17.63 -3.88 -42.19
CA SER A 597 19.00 -4.39 -42.23
C SER A 597 19.50 -4.85 -40.86
N LEU A 598 20.45 -5.78 -40.88
CA LEU A 598 21.01 -6.49 -39.72
C LEU A 598 21.92 -5.60 -38.85
N GLY A 599 22.10 -6.02 -37.59
CA GLY A 599 23.38 -5.90 -36.89
C GLY A 599 23.57 -4.69 -35.98
N GLY A 600 23.73 -4.94 -34.67
CA GLY A 600 24.18 -3.95 -33.69
C GLY A 600 23.37 -3.98 -32.39
N SER A 601 23.86 -4.73 -31.40
CA SER A 601 23.24 -4.73 -30.06
C SER A 601 23.58 -3.43 -29.31
N ARG A 602 22.73 -2.41 -29.45
CA ARG A 602 22.76 -1.20 -28.64
C ARG A 602 21.65 -1.30 -27.61
N VAL A 603 22.01 -1.29 -26.32
CA VAL A 603 21.03 -1.33 -25.22
C VAL A 603 20.25 0.00 -25.18
N GLN A 604 19.14 0.03 -25.93
CA GLN A 604 18.11 1.04 -25.75
C GLN A 604 17.32 0.65 -24.49
N ILE A 605 17.36 1.50 -23.46
CA ILE A 605 16.53 1.34 -22.26
C ILE A 605 15.09 1.61 -22.68
N ASP A 606 14.35 0.53 -22.93
CA ASP A 606 13.04 0.59 -23.58
C ASP A 606 11.93 0.89 -22.56
N MET A 607 11.96 2.13 -22.07
CA MET A 607 10.97 2.68 -21.14
C MET A 607 9.65 3.08 -21.84
N ASP A 608 9.15 2.25 -22.75
CA ASP A 608 7.80 2.38 -23.31
C ASP A 608 6.73 1.80 -22.36
N THR A 609 6.96 1.98 -21.04
CA THR A 609 5.96 1.71 -20.01
C THR A 609 4.81 2.71 -20.18
N GLY A 610 3.57 2.24 -20.01
CA GLY A 610 2.35 3.02 -20.35
C GLY A 610 2.20 4.37 -19.62
N VAL A 611 3.04 4.64 -18.62
CA VAL A 611 3.21 5.95 -17.98
C VAL A 611 3.66 7.01 -19.01
N ALA A 612 4.67 6.71 -19.83
CA ALA A 612 5.18 7.63 -20.85
C ALA A 612 4.12 7.93 -21.93
N ALA A 613 3.39 6.92 -22.39
CA ALA A 613 2.28 7.08 -23.33
C ALA A 613 1.13 7.92 -22.74
N LYS A 614 0.84 7.79 -21.43
CA LYS A 614 -0.19 8.58 -20.73
C LYS A 614 0.20 10.06 -20.63
N TYR A 615 1.44 10.39 -20.26
CA TYR A 615 1.90 11.78 -20.21
C TYR A 615 2.07 12.39 -21.62
N LYS A 616 2.54 11.60 -22.60
CA LYS A 616 2.52 11.98 -24.03
C LYS A 616 1.13 12.41 -24.48
N GLY A 617 0.11 11.59 -24.23
CA GLY A 617 -1.26 11.89 -24.60
C GLY A 617 -1.80 13.17 -23.95
N MET A 618 -1.53 13.38 -22.65
CA MET A 618 -1.97 14.61 -21.96
C MET A 618 -1.22 15.86 -22.44
N TYR A 619 0.05 15.74 -22.85
CA TYR A 619 0.83 16.82 -23.48
C TYR A 619 0.32 17.15 -24.90
N GLU A 620 0.06 16.13 -25.73
CA GLU A 620 -0.50 16.31 -27.07
C GLU A 620 -1.94 16.85 -27.02
N GLU A 621 -2.71 16.52 -25.97
CA GLU A 621 -4.03 17.09 -25.73
C GLU A 621 -3.99 18.55 -25.26
N SER A 622 -3.02 18.92 -24.41
CA SER A 622 -2.88 20.29 -23.86
C SER A 622 -2.31 21.29 -24.86
N LEU A 623 -1.46 20.84 -25.79
CA LEU A 623 -0.87 21.66 -26.86
C LEU A 623 -1.91 22.08 -27.93
N ASN A 624 -3.09 21.45 -27.96
CA ASN A 624 -4.13 21.71 -28.96
C ASN A 624 -5.14 22.77 -28.46
N PRO A 625 -5.16 24.00 -29.03
CA PRO A 625 -6.02 25.08 -28.56
C PRO A 625 -7.52 24.78 -28.71
N PHE A 626 -7.90 23.91 -29.65
CA PHE A 626 -9.29 23.50 -29.83
C PHE A 626 -9.79 22.62 -28.68
N ASN A 627 -8.93 21.81 -28.05
CA ASN A 627 -9.32 21.01 -26.88
C ASN A 627 -9.63 21.90 -25.66
N VAL A 628 -8.87 22.98 -25.47
CA VAL A 628 -9.15 23.97 -24.41
C VAL A 628 -10.50 24.64 -24.63
N PHE A 629 -10.83 24.99 -25.89
CA PHE A 629 -12.15 25.52 -26.25
C PHE A 629 -13.25 24.47 -26.02
N HIS A 630 -13.09 23.24 -26.52
CA HIS A 630 -14.11 22.20 -26.43
C HIS A 630 -14.37 21.74 -24.99
N ARG A 631 -13.34 21.61 -24.14
CA ARG A 631 -13.49 21.36 -22.69
C ARG A 631 -14.26 22.49 -21.99
N ARG A 632 -14.03 23.75 -22.39
CA ARG A 632 -14.76 24.93 -21.87
C ARG A 632 -16.22 24.97 -22.34
N GLU A 633 -16.49 24.46 -23.54
CA GLU A 633 -17.83 24.37 -24.11
C GLU A 633 -18.64 23.19 -23.52
N THR A 634 -18.08 22.00 -23.40
CA THR A 634 -18.75 20.85 -22.76
C THR A 634 -19.06 21.12 -21.29
N THR A 635 -18.14 21.79 -20.57
CA THR A 635 -18.38 22.27 -19.20
C THR A 635 -19.56 23.26 -19.13
N ARG A 636 -19.75 24.13 -20.15
CA ARG A 636 -20.94 24.99 -20.25
C ARG A 636 -22.21 24.17 -20.51
N ARG A 637 -22.19 23.21 -21.45
CA ARG A 637 -23.34 22.35 -21.77
C ARG A 637 -23.79 21.50 -20.56
N VAL A 638 -22.86 20.92 -19.81
CA VAL A 638 -23.16 20.17 -18.57
C VAL A 638 -23.71 21.11 -17.48
N ARG A 639 -23.25 22.37 -17.41
CA ARG A 639 -23.79 23.36 -16.48
C ARG A 639 -25.19 23.87 -16.86
N SER A 640 -25.59 23.82 -18.13
CA SER A 640 -26.97 24.11 -18.58
C SER A 640 -27.95 22.94 -18.46
N MET A 641 -27.47 21.70 -18.26
CA MET A 641 -28.34 20.52 -18.08
C MET A 641 -29.03 20.50 -16.71
N GLY A 642 -30.22 19.91 -16.65
CA GLY A 642 -31.02 19.75 -15.43
C GLY A 642 -30.41 18.75 -14.44
N ILE A 643 -30.92 18.70 -13.21
CA ILE A 643 -30.37 17.85 -12.14
C ILE A 643 -30.43 16.35 -12.53
N LEU A 644 -31.55 15.91 -13.12
CA LEU A 644 -31.72 14.55 -13.61
C LEU A 644 -30.80 14.25 -14.81
N ASP A 645 -30.72 15.16 -15.78
CA ASP A 645 -29.82 15.01 -16.95
C ASP A 645 -28.34 14.91 -16.52
N ARG A 646 -27.92 15.68 -15.51
CA ARG A 646 -26.56 15.60 -14.95
C ARG A 646 -26.31 14.25 -14.27
N LEU A 647 -27.30 13.69 -13.58
CA LEU A 647 -27.20 12.37 -12.96
C LEU A 647 -27.12 11.26 -14.02
N ILE A 648 -27.97 11.32 -15.05
CA ILE A 648 -27.93 10.42 -16.22
C ILE A 648 -26.59 10.54 -16.96
N TYR A 649 -26.11 11.76 -17.19
CA TYR A 649 -24.80 12.01 -17.81
C TYR A 649 -23.64 11.49 -16.95
N MET A 650 -23.71 11.65 -15.63
CA MET A 650 -22.69 11.13 -14.69
C MET A 650 -22.64 9.60 -14.71
N VAL A 651 -23.79 8.93 -14.61
CA VAL A 651 -23.88 7.45 -14.68
C VAL A 651 -23.45 6.93 -16.05
N SER A 652 -23.95 7.55 -17.13
CA SER A 652 -23.58 7.19 -18.51
C SER A 652 -22.08 7.37 -18.77
N SER A 653 -21.51 8.51 -18.37
CA SER A 653 -20.07 8.78 -18.51
C SER A 653 -19.20 7.83 -17.66
N PHE A 654 -19.67 7.43 -16.47
CA PHE A 654 -18.98 6.44 -15.64
C PHE A 654 -18.98 5.04 -16.29
N VAL A 655 -20.13 4.62 -16.84
CA VAL A 655 -20.26 3.34 -17.56
C VAL A 655 -19.43 3.34 -18.85
N MET A 656 -19.50 4.38 -19.68
CA MET A 656 -18.73 4.48 -20.93
C MET A 656 -17.22 4.58 -20.68
N GLY A 657 -16.80 5.39 -19.69
CA GLY A 657 -15.39 5.71 -19.45
C GLY A 657 -14.55 4.50 -19.02
N ASN A 658 -15.13 3.56 -18.28
CA ASN A 658 -14.40 2.42 -17.74
C ASN A 658 -14.64 1.13 -18.53
N ARG A 659 -13.58 0.52 -19.09
CA ARG A 659 -13.66 -0.73 -19.87
C ARG A 659 -14.29 -1.88 -19.08
N ARG A 660 -14.08 -1.95 -17.77
CA ARG A 660 -14.72 -2.96 -16.90
C ARG A 660 -16.21 -2.69 -16.70
N ALA A 661 -16.63 -1.42 -16.58
CA ALA A 661 -18.04 -1.06 -16.45
C ALA A 661 -18.83 -1.33 -17.73
N ARG A 662 -18.26 -1.06 -18.92
CA ARG A 662 -18.85 -1.47 -20.20
C ARG A 662 -19.04 -2.99 -20.30
N LEU A 663 -18.06 -3.78 -19.88
CA LEU A 663 -18.17 -5.24 -19.89
C LEU A 663 -19.23 -5.75 -18.89
N ALA A 664 -19.29 -5.16 -17.69
CA ALA A 664 -20.30 -5.50 -16.69
C ALA A 664 -21.72 -5.12 -17.13
N MET A 665 -21.90 -3.97 -17.80
CA MET A 665 -23.19 -3.52 -18.33
C MET A 665 -23.66 -4.37 -19.52
N LEU A 666 -22.74 -4.80 -20.40
CA LEU A 666 -23.03 -5.81 -21.43
C LEU A 666 -23.40 -7.17 -20.81
N GLY A 667 -22.68 -7.60 -19.77
CA GLY A 667 -23.00 -8.84 -19.03
C GLY A 667 -24.36 -8.77 -18.33
N TYR A 668 -24.71 -7.64 -17.75
CA TYR A 668 -26.02 -7.37 -17.16
C TYR A 668 -27.14 -7.39 -18.21
N LEU A 669 -26.95 -6.73 -19.36
CA LEU A 669 -27.91 -6.81 -20.48
C LEU A 669 -28.06 -8.25 -20.98
N ALA A 670 -26.97 -9.00 -21.13
CA ALA A 670 -27.02 -10.39 -21.55
C ALA A 670 -27.74 -11.28 -20.53
N LEU A 671 -27.51 -11.09 -19.22
CA LEU A 671 -28.24 -11.78 -18.15
C LEU A 671 -29.72 -11.42 -18.14
N LEU A 672 -30.08 -10.16 -18.39
CA LEU A 672 -31.48 -9.72 -18.47
C LEU A 672 -32.18 -10.34 -19.68
N HIS A 673 -31.53 -10.39 -20.85
CA HIS A 673 -32.06 -11.07 -22.03
C HIS A 673 -32.16 -12.59 -21.80
N LEU A 674 -31.17 -13.22 -21.17
CA LEU A 674 -31.21 -14.63 -20.78
C LEU A 674 -32.39 -14.92 -19.85
N LEU A 675 -32.61 -14.07 -18.84
CA LEU A 675 -33.72 -14.20 -17.89
C LEU A 675 -35.08 -14.06 -18.59
N VAL A 676 -35.22 -13.09 -19.51
CA VAL A 676 -36.43 -12.94 -20.34
C VAL A 676 -36.64 -14.15 -21.27
N PHE A 677 -35.57 -14.69 -21.86
CA PHE A 677 -35.66 -15.94 -22.63
C PHE A 677 -36.07 -17.14 -21.76
N VAL A 678 -35.57 -17.25 -20.54
CA VAL A 678 -35.92 -18.34 -19.61
C VAL A 678 -37.36 -18.23 -19.10
N THR A 679 -37.88 -17.02 -18.83
CA THR A 679 -39.29 -16.84 -18.45
C THR A 679 -40.25 -17.07 -19.63
N LEU A 680 -39.89 -16.63 -20.84
CA LEU A 680 -40.64 -16.95 -22.06
C LEU A 680 -40.62 -18.46 -22.35
N TYR A 681 -39.45 -19.11 -22.26
CA TYR A 681 -39.34 -20.56 -22.44
C TYR A 681 -40.17 -21.32 -21.39
N ARG A 682 -40.14 -20.92 -20.12
CA ARG A 682 -41.00 -21.47 -19.06
C ARG A 682 -42.49 -21.31 -19.35
N SER A 683 -42.94 -20.15 -19.82
CA SER A 683 -44.35 -19.91 -20.12
C SER A 683 -44.85 -20.68 -21.35
N VAL A 684 -43.98 -20.92 -22.35
CA VAL A 684 -44.30 -21.82 -23.48
C VAL A 684 -44.38 -23.29 -23.02
N LEU A 685 -43.44 -23.75 -22.18
CA LEU A 685 -43.42 -25.14 -21.71
C LEU A 685 -44.63 -25.49 -20.84
N ILE A 686 -45.09 -24.54 -20.00
CA ILE A 686 -46.32 -24.70 -19.21
C ILE A 686 -47.56 -24.74 -20.12
N ALA A 687 -47.57 -23.99 -21.23
CA ALA A 687 -48.68 -23.96 -22.17
C ALA A 687 -48.81 -25.25 -23.03
N ASP A 688 -47.75 -26.04 -23.20
CA ASP A 688 -47.82 -27.38 -23.81
C ASP A 688 -48.36 -28.44 -22.84
N GLU A 689 -48.18 -28.24 -21.53
CA GLU A 689 -48.60 -29.20 -20.48
C GLU A 689 -50.13 -29.20 -20.30
N ASP A 690 -50.78 -28.03 -20.37
CA ASP A 690 -52.24 -27.87 -20.33
C ASP A 690 -52.98 -28.46 -21.55
N VAL A 691 -52.28 -28.89 -22.60
CA VAL A 691 -52.88 -29.43 -23.85
C VAL A 691 -53.00 -30.97 -23.84
N GLN A 692 -52.48 -31.65 -22.81
CA GLN A 692 -52.43 -33.13 -22.75
C GLN A 692 -53.28 -33.79 -21.65
N GLU A 693 -54.47 -33.26 -21.34
CA GLU A 693 -55.47 -34.06 -20.62
C GLU A 693 -56.05 -35.17 -21.54
N PRO A 694 -55.96 -36.46 -21.14
CA PRO A 694 -56.53 -37.56 -21.93
C PRO A 694 -58.05 -37.67 -21.73
N VAL A 695 -58.79 -37.69 -22.83
CA VAL A 695 -60.26 -37.88 -22.82
C VAL A 695 -60.63 -39.21 -22.16
N ALA A 696 -61.21 -39.15 -20.97
CA ALA A 696 -61.66 -40.33 -20.23
C ALA A 696 -62.88 -40.99 -20.91
N ALA A 697 -62.74 -42.27 -21.26
CA ALA A 697 -63.84 -43.07 -21.80
C ALA A 697 -64.80 -43.52 -20.66
N PRO A 698 -66.13 -43.49 -20.88
CA PRO A 698 -67.09 -43.95 -19.89
C PRO A 698 -67.17 -45.50 -19.82
N ALA A 699 -67.24 -46.04 -18.61
CA ALA A 699 -67.50 -47.45 -18.35
C ALA A 699 -68.43 -47.61 -17.13
N ASN A 700 -69.22 -48.69 -17.13
CA ASN A 700 -70.29 -48.99 -16.14
C ASN A 700 -69.77 -49.25 -14.72
#